data_AF-A0AA88P6D3-F1
#
_entry.id   AF-A0AA88P6D3-F1
#
_cell.length_a   1.000
_cell.length_b   1.000
_cell.length_c   1.000
_cell.angle_alpha   90.00
_cell.angle_beta   90.00
_cell.angle_gamma   90.00
#
_symmetry.space_group_name_H-M   'P 1'
#
loop_
_entity.id
_entity.type
_entity.pdbx_description
1 polymer ?
#
loop_
_entity_poly.entity_id
_entity_poly.type
_entity_poly.pdbx_seq_one_letter_code
_entity_poly.pdbx_strand_id
1 'polypeptide(L)'
;MGVWSAFVTCCVWAILLVALFGDSLASASEFDPYKVLGVSRHASQAEIKKVYKRLAREWHPDKNKSPGAEDMFIKITKSYEILSNEERRANFDRFGQMDENQNFARAPQGFRHYQDSFYFDESFFHFHRTSRDFTDSKHLLHYNHYMNEVLPDSFKRPYLIKITSEWCFTCIHIEPIWKDTVLELEPLGVGIGVVDIGYERQLANHLGAHRTPSILGLINGKVTFFHYAVVREHLRQFVESLLPQKLVEKVMDSSYLEFLNSWHEENKPRVLMFDVASNIPLLYKLNAFAYKDYVRFGYVDMGLTETSEVVQRFNINTYAPTMLLFKENTDKPADVIQARGMKKQIIDEFVSNNRFLLVPRLVNQKLFDELCPVKQFHRRRKYCVLLVTGEGEQFVSVNEAFFDFASSNTKEVLRFAYVYQRQQQPLCDTLLKKDDTSPPQVILLERRSATGRVLYRTLTGGWNGSDDDKHRLHEQLELLQRDSSYLTHDAMLPELNNEFASMFLIQWMNTAYDYLAQFYFDLLYSNWREMMPVLSLIFSALFILFGTVIIQAFSDAGEDKPAKQKATDSPKTEQSSPGQESTSSRPPKKNFVEVTELTDITYMSNLVRLKPGHINVVLILTDASKQVLLRKFAKEVYSFSGSQTLHYSFLNVDKHSQWMDSLMESAPDARPSDSLDEEEEEEDSTSSKSDYTGHVLALNGHKKYFCIFRPVFTGEEAECSRWSDEEPKASRSRSGSRRKATTLEIHHKLDRLGLWMERLMEGTLPRHYVPAWPGLDTITPQK
;
A
#
# COMPACT_ATOMS: atom_id res chain seq x y z
N MET A 1 39.83 -17.56 -43.96
CA MET A 1 38.38 -17.82 -43.96
C MET A 1 37.63 -17.19 -42.76
N GLY A 2 38.23 -16.98 -41.59
CA GLY A 2 37.50 -16.49 -40.39
C GLY A 2 36.81 -15.11 -40.50
N VAL A 3 37.42 -14.12 -41.17
CA VAL A 3 36.88 -12.75 -41.24
C VAL A 3 35.52 -12.68 -41.96
N TRP A 4 35.30 -13.51 -42.98
CA TRP A 4 34.04 -13.55 -43.73
C TRP A 4 32.90 -14.17 -42.90
N SER A 5 33.21 -15.18 -42.08
CA SER A 5 32.24 -15.79 -41.15
C SER A 5 31.78 -14.80 -40.08
N ALA A 6 32.71 -14.02 -39.51
CA ALA A 6 32.40 -12.97 -38.54
C ALA A 6 31.55 -11.83 -39.14
N PHE A 7 31.81 -11.46 -40.40
CA PHE A 7 31.01 -10.43 -41.08
C PHE A 7 29.59 -10.91 -41.38
N VAL A 8 29.43 -12.14 -41.88
CA VAL A 8 28.12 -12.74 -42.16
C VAL A 8 27.30 -12.94 -40.89
N THR A 9 27.91 -13.43 -39.80
CA THR A 9 27.21 -13.57 -38.51
C THR A 9 26.80 -12.22 -37.93
N CYS A 10 27.64 -11.19 -38.02
CA CYS A 10 27.29 -9.83 -37.58
C CYS A 10 26.15 -9.23 -38.43
N CYS A 11 26.16 -9.40 -39.75
CA CYS A 11 25.05 -8.99 -40.61
C CYS A 11 23.75 -9.76 -40.32
N VAL A 12 23.82 -11.07 -40.06
CA VAL A 12 22.64 -11.87 -39.67
C VAL A 12 22.08 -11.38 -38.34
N TRP A 13 22.92 -11.12 -37.33
CA TRP A 13 22.48 -10.55 -36.05
C TRP A 13 21.91 -9.13 -36.19
N ALA A 14 22.46 -8.30 -37.07
CA ALA A 14 21.92 -6.97 -37.37
C ALA A 14 20.54 -7.06 -38.06
N ILE A 15 20.35 -7.99 -38.99
CA ILE A 15 19.06 -8.24 -39.64
C ILE A 15 18.04 -8.84 -38.64
N LEU A 16 18.48 -9.72 -37.74
CA LEU A 16 17.65 -10.26 -36.66
C LEU A 16 17.24 -9.18 -35.64
N LEU A 17 18.13 -8.22 -35.34
CA LEU A 17 17.80 -7.03 -34.56
C LEU A 17 16.80 -6.13 -35.28
N VAL A 18 16.99 -5.86 -36.58
CA VAL A 18 16.02 -5.06 -37.37
C VAL A 18 14.68 -5.77 -37.51
N ALA A 19 14.63 -7.11 -37.54
CA ALA A 19 13.39 -7.89 -37.52
C ALA A 19 12.72 -7.89 -36.12
N LEU A 20 13.50 -7.97 -35.03
CA LEU A 20 12.97 -7.95 -33.65
C LEU A 20 12.55 -6.54 -33.17
N PHE A 21 13.04 -5.48 -33.81
CA PHE A 21 12.64 -4.08 -33.54
C PHE A 21 11.81 -3.45 -34.67
N GLY A 22 11.48 -4.20 -35.73
CA GLY A 22 10.78 -3.70 -36.93
C GLY A 22 9.27 -3.49 -36.75
N ASP A 23 8.62 -4.30 -35.91
CA ASP A 23 7.17 -4.30 -35.71
C ASP A 23 6.69 -3.28 -34.65
N SER A 24 7.19 -2.04 -34.73
CA SER A 24 6.69 -0.89 -33.95
C SER A 24 6.46 0.38 -34.80
N LEU A 25 6.30 0.23 -36.12
CA LEU A 25 5.81 1.28 -37.03
C LEU A 25 4.46 0.93 -37.67
N ALA A 26 3.62 0.21 -36.93
CA ALA A 26 2.20 0.06 -37.24
C ALA A 26 1.45 1.35 -36.91
N SER A 27 1.36 2.25 -37.89
CA SER A 27 0.43 3.39 -38.01
C SER A 27 -0.03 4.04 -36.70
N ALA A 28 0.55 5.20 -36.37
CA ALA A 28 -0.17 6.20 -35.59
C ALA A 28 -1.38 6.66 -36.41
N SER A 29 -2.53 6.03 -36.20
CA SER A 29 -3.77 6.42 -36.87
C SER A 29 -4.17 7.82 -36.39
N GLU A 30 -4.07 8.79 -37.30
CA GLU A 30 -4.54 10.15 -37.12
C GLU A 30 -5.95 10.15 -36.50
N PHE A 31 -6.08 10.70 -35.28
CA PHE A 31 -7.33 10.67 -34.52
C PHE A 31 -8.36 11.60 -35.16
N ASP A 32 -9.18 11.04 -36.06
CA ASP A 32 -10.23 11.75 -36.78
C ASP A 32 -11.57 11.66 -36.03
N PRO A 33 -12.01 12.72 -35.32
CA PRO A 33 -13.20 12.69 -34.48
C PRO A 33 -14.49 12.49 -35.30
N TYR A 34 -14.47 12.86 -36.58
CA TYR A 34 -15.59 12.60 -37.49
C TYR A 34 -15.76 11.10 -37.77
N LYS A 35 -14.63 10.38 -37.95
CA LYS A 35 -14.65 8.92 -38.13
C LYS A 35 -15.04 8.19 -36.84
N VAL A 36 -14.60 8.68 -35.68
CA VAL A 36 -14.93 8.07 -34.38
C VAL A 36 -16.42 8.20 -34.04
N LEU A 37 -17.05 9.34 -34.34
CA LEU A 37 -18.52 9.48 -34.21
C LEU A 37 -19.29 8.90 -35.41
N GLY A 38 -18.63 8.59 -36.53
CA GLY A 38 -19.29 8.11 -37.76
C GLY A 38 -20.16 9.18 -38.43
N VAL A 39 -19.74 10.45 -38.38
CA VAL A 39 -20.49 11.61 -38.91
C VAL A 39 -19.71 12.32 -40.02
N SER A 40 -20.42 12.96 -40.95
CA SER A 40 -19.80 13.77 -42.02
C SER A 40 -19.09 15.01 -41.46
N ARG A 41 -18.04 15.50 -42.13
CA ARG A 41 -17.43 16.81 -41.85
C ARG A 41 -18.41 17.98 -41.99
N HIS A 42 -19.54 17.78 -42.66
CA HIS A 42 -20.63 18.75 -42.81
C HIS A 42 -21.82 18.48 -41.87
N ALA A 43 -21.71 17.53 -40.92
CA ALA A 43 -22.81 17.17 -40.02
C ALA A 43 -23.21 18.35 -39.11
N SER A 44 -24.51 18.48 -38.87
CA SER A 44 -25.07 19.53 -38.01
C SER A 44 -24.84 19.24 -36.53
N GLN A 45 -24.87 20.27 -35.66
CA GLN A 45 -24.71 20.06 -34.21
C GLN A 45 -25.81 19.17 -33.60
N ALA A 46 -27.04 19.26 -34.13
CA ALA A 46 -28.15 18.38 -33.73
C ALA A 46 -27.89 16.91 -34.10
N GLU A 47 -27.28 16.66 -35.26
CA GLU A 47 -26.91 15.33 -35.73
C GLU A 47 -25.77 14.74 -34.89
N ILE A 48 -24.70 15.51 -34.65
CA ILE A 48 -23.58 15.14 -33.78
C ILE A 48 -24.07 14.76 -32.38
N LYS A 49 -24.95 15.59 -31.76
CA LYS A 49 -25.55 15.31 -30.46
C LYS A 49 -26.45 14.07 -30.45
N LYS A 50 -27.21 13.82 -31.53
CA LYS A 50 -28.04 12.62 -31.69
C LYS A 50 -27.20 11.35 -31.81
N VAL A 51 -26.12 11.40 -32.58
CA VAL A 51 -25.21 10.26 -32.78
C VAL A 51 -24.41 9.97 -31.52
N TYR A 52 -23.90 10.99 -30.83
CA TYR A 52 -23.28 10.86 -29.51
C TYR A 52 -24.22 10.20 -28.49
N LYS A 53 -25.48 10.67 -28.35
CA LYS A 53 -26.46 10.07 -27.42
C LYS A 53 -26.76 8.59 -27.70
N ARG A 54 -26.60 8.13 -28.94
CA ARG A 54 -26.71 6.70 -29.32
C ARG A 54 -25.45 5.94 -28.93
N LEU A 55 -24.28 6.37 -29.42
CA LEU A 55 -23.00 5.72 -29.17
C LEU A 55 -22.65 5.67 -27.67
N ALA A 56 -22.91 6.74 -26.91
CA ALA A 56 -22.70 6.79 -25.47
C ALA A 56 -23.61 5.84 -24.68
N ARG A 57 -24.74 5.38 -25.25
CA ARG A 57 -25.60 4.34 -24.65
C ARG A 57 -25.17 2.93 -25.04
N GLU A 58 -24.61 2.76 -26.23
CA GLU A 58 -24.11 1.49 -26.79
C GLU A 58 -22.73 1.11 -26.24
N TRP A 59 -21.90 2.10 -25.92
CA TRP A 59 -20.54 1.95 -25.39
C TRP A 59 -20.41 2.32 -23.91
N HIS A 60 -21.52 2.55 -23.19
CA HIS A 60 -21.48 2.86 -21.76
C HIS A 60 -20.84 1.70 -20.97
N PRO A 61 -19.87 1.94 -20.07
CA PRO A 61 -19.19 0.87 -19.33
C PRO A 61 -20.18 -0.04 -18.56
N ASP A 62 -21.19 0.53 -17.91
CA ASP A 62 -22.24 -0.23 -17.21
C ASP A 62 -23.09 -1.15 -18.10
N LYS A 63 -23.09 -0.94 -19.43
CA LYS A 63 -23.94 -1.67 -20.39
C LYS A 63 -23.15 -2.51 -21.39
N ASN A 64 -21.87 -2.22 -21.60
CA ASN A 64 -21.02 -2.87 -22.57
C ASN A 64 -19.66 -3.16 -21.92
N LYS A 65 -19.47 -4.42 -21.51
CA LYS A 65 -18.27 -4.92 -20.82
C LYS A 65 -17.25 -5.53 -21.78
N SER A 66 -17.31 -5.22 -23.08
CA SER A 66 -16.34 -5.76 -24.04
C SER A 66 -14.95 -5.13 -23.81
N PRO A 67 -13.85 -5.90 -23.94
CA PRO A 67 -12.50 -5.37 -23.76
C PRO A 67 -12.20 -4.37 -24.88
N GLY A 68 -12.19 -3.08 -24.53
CA GLY A 68 -12.10 -1.94 -25.44
C GLY A 68 -13.35 -1.04 -25.49
N ALA A 69 -14.45 -1.39 -24.78
CA ALA A 69 -15.61 -0.53 -24.69
C ALA A 69 -15.32 0.80 -23.98
N GLU A 70 -14.55 0.75 -22.89
CA GLU A 70 -14.07 1.92 -22.16
C GLU A 70 -13.21 2.84 -23.05
N ASP A 71 -12.23 2.27 -23.78
CA ASP A 71 -11.41 3.01 -24.75
C ASP A 71 -12.25 3.66 -25.86
N MET A 72 -13.27 2.95 -26.36
CA MET A 72 -14.19 3.49 -27.37
C MET A 72 -15.06 4.60 -26.79
N PHE A 73 -15.59 4.45 -25.56
CA PHE A 73 -16.37 5.47 -24.86
C PHE A 73 -15.57 6.75 -24.62
N ILE A 74 -14.29 6.61 -24.22
CA ILE A 74 -13.35 7.72 -24.07
C ILE A 74 -13.12 8.42 -25.42
N LYS A 75 -12.90 7.66 -26.50
CA LYS A 75 -12.72 8.22 -27.87
C LYS A 75 -13.99 8.94 -28.37
N ILE A 76 -15.17 8.35 -28.18
CA ILE A 76 -16.48 8.91 -28.54
C ILE A 76 -16.72 10.24 -27.80
N THR A 77 -16.43 10.28 -26.49
CA THR A 77 -16.63 11.47 -25.66
C THR A 77 -15.67 12.59 -26.05
N LYS A 78 -14.37 12.29 -26.26
CA LYS A 78 -13.38 13.27 -26.75
C LYS A 78 -13.74 13.81 -28.14
N SER A 79 -14.25 12.97 -29.03
CA SER A 79 -14.68 13.39 -30.36
C SER A 79 -15.92 14.29 -30.32
N TYR A 80 -16.86 14.02 -29.40
CA TYR A 80 -17.99 14.92 -29.16
C TYR A 80 -17.54 16.25 -28.56
N GLU A 81 -16.56 16.27 -27.65
CA GLU A 81 -16.03 17.51 -27.08
C GLU A 81 -15.40 18.44 -28.15
N ILE A 82 -14.65 17.88 -29.10
CA ILE A 82 -14.05 18.64 -30.21
C ILE A 82 -15.12 19.17 -31.16
N LEU A 83 -16.12 18.35 -31.50
CA LEU A 83 -17.09 18.66 -32.56
C LEU A 83 -18.35 19.42 -32.09
N SER A 84 -18.67 19.37 -30.80
CA SER A 84 -19.89 20.00 -30.23
C SER A 84 -19.82 21.52 -30.12
N ASN A 85 -18.63 22.11 -30.10
CA ASN A 85 -18.43 23.56 -30.15
C ASN A 85 -17.88 23.97 -31.53
N GLU A 86 -18.53 24.94 -32.16
CA GLU A 86 -18.23 25.40 -33.51
C GLU A 86 -16.83 26.05 -33.65
N GLU A 87 -16.34 26.73 -32.60
CA GLU A 87 -14.98 27.28 -32.56
C GLU A 87 -13.92 26.18 -32.43
N ARG A 88 -14.15 25.19 -31.55
CA ARG A 88 -13.24 24.04 -31.37
C ARG A 88 -13.16 23.20 -32.64
N ARG A 89 -14.31 22.97 -33.29
CA ARG A 89 -14.41 22.30 -34.58
C ARG A 89 -13.68 23.05 -35.70
N ALA A 90 -13.89 24.37 -35.82
CA ALA A 90 -13.19 25.19 -36.80
C ALA A 90 -11.68 25.23 -36.58
N ASN A 91 -11.21 25.21 -35.33
CA ASN A 91 -9.78 25.10 -35.01
C ASN A 91 -9.22 23.72 -35.37
N PHE A 92 -9.95 22.64 -35.06
CA PHE A 92 -9.56 21.28 -35.45
C PHE A 92 -9.48 21.14 -36.99
N ASP A 93 -10.48 21.61 -37.72
CA ASP A 93 -10.54 21.57 -39.18
C ASP A 93 -9.43 22.41 -39.86
N ARG A 94 -8.86 23.40 -39.16
CA ARG A 94 -7.77 24.26 -39.66
C ARG A 94 -6.37 23.79 -39.29
N PHE A 95 -6.18 23.21 -38.10
CA PHE A 95 -4.85 22.93 -37.53
C PHE A 95 -4.57 21.44 -37.27
N GLY A 96 -5.56 20.55 -37.43
CA GLY A 96 -5.39 19.09 -37.41
C GLY A 96 -5.16 18.45 -36.04
N GLN A 97 -4.58 19.18 -35.07
CA GLN A 97 -4.40 18.73 -33.68
C GLN A 97 -4.56 19.90 -32.70
N MET A 98 -5.28 19.66 -31.60
CA MET A 98 -5.12 20.45 -30.37
C MET A 98 -4.23 19.66 -29.42
N ASP A 99 -2.94 19.98 -29.42
CA ASP A 99 -2.04 19.63 -28.32
C ASP A 99 -2.16 20.76 -27.28
N GLU A 100 -2.70 20.47 -26.09
CA GLU A 100 -3.20 21.49 -25.15
C GLU A 100 -2.09 22.27 -24.42
N ASN A 101 -0.86 22.22 -24.93
CA ASN A 101 0.36 22.67 -24.25
C ASN A 101 1.17 23.77 -25.00
N GLN A 102 0.67 24.31 -26.12
CA GLN A 102 1.37 25.41 -26.83
C GLN A 102 0.44 26.55 -27.27
N ASN A 103 0.20 27.51 -26.37
CA ASN A 103 0.38 28.97 -26.57
C ASN A 103 -0.45 29.83 -25.59
N PHE A 104 0.07 30.04 -24.37
CA PHE A 104 -0.39 31.11 -23.46
C PHE A 104 0.77 32.02 -23.04
N ALA A 105 1.31 32.77 -24.00
CA ALA A 105 2.41 33.71 -23.74
C ALA A 105 2.46 34.92 -24.70
N ARG A 106 1.39 35.77 -24.75
CA ARG A 106 1.54 37.23 -24.95
C ARG A 106 0.25 38.05 -24.81
N ALA A 107 0.42 39.23 -24.22
CA ALA A 107 -0.47 40.41 -24.25
C ALA A 107 -1.73 40.40 -23.33
N PRO A 108 -2.21 41.58 -22.87
CA PRO A 108 -2.58 41.73 -21.46
C PRO A 108 -4.02 42.23 -21.16
N GLN A 109 -4.42 42.06 -19.89
CA GLN A 109 -5.55 42.69 -19.18
C GLN A 109 -6.92 42.74 -19.90
N GLY A 110 -7.89 41.96 -19.41
CA GLY A 110 -9.30 42.39 -19.56
C GLY A 110 -10.42 41.35 -19.67
N PHE A 111 -10.25 40.06 -19.37
CA PHE A 111 -11.39 39.12 -19.37
C PHE A 111 -11.40 38.17 -18.16
N ARG A 112 -12.08 38.59 -17.08
CA ARG A 112 -12.58 37.68 -16.02
C ARG A 112 -14.05 37.34 -16.33
N HIS A 113 -14.28 36.29 -17.10
CA HIS A 113 -15.50 35.46 -17.16
C HIS A 113 -15.47 34.58 -18.43
N TYR A 114 -14.88 33.37 -18.36
CA TYR A 114 -15.10 32.34 -19.40
C TYR A 114 -14.82 30.90 -18.91
N GLN A 115 -15.27 30.55 -17.70
CA GLN A 115 -15.24 29.15 -17.19
C GLN A 115 -16.64 28.60 -16.83
N ASP A 116 -17.72 29.30 -17.17
CA ASP A 116 -19.11 28.94 -16.82
C ASP A 116 -19.97 28.40 -18.00
N SER A 117 -19.38 28.06 -19.15
CA SER A 117 -20.15 27.58 -20.33
C SER A 117 -20.38 26.05 -20.39
N PHE A 118 -20.37 25.35 -19.25
CA PHE A 118 -20.74 23.94 -19.17
C PHE A 118 -22.26 23.73 -19.04
N TYR A 119 -23.01 23.99 -20.12
CA TYR A 119 -24.43 23.64 -20.17
C TYR A 119 -24.63 22.14 -20.44
N PHE A 120 -24.46 21.32 -19.41
CA PHE A 120 -24.93 19.93 -19.41
C PHE A 120 -26.39 19.87 -18.92
N ASP A 121 -27.19 19.05 -19.60
CA ASP A 121 -28.55 18.69 -19.22
C ASP A 121 -28.47 17.71 -18.04
N GLU A 122 -28.54 18.22 -16.81
CA GLU A 122 -28.30 17.48 -15.55
C GLU A 122 -29.25 16.28 -15.33
N SER A 123 -30.31 16.20 -16.13
CA SER A 123 -31.39 15.21 -16.04
C SER A 123 -30.97 13.75 -16.29
N PHE A 124 -29.77 13.49 -16.82
CA PHE A 124 -29.42 12.17 -17.38
C PHE A 124 -28.22 11.45 -16.74
N PHE A 125 -27.34 12.14 -16.03
CA PHE A 125 -26.21 11.54 -15.32
C PHE A 125 -25.98 12.22 -13.96
N HIS A 126 -26.52 11.66 -12.88
CA HIS A 126 -26.17 12.05 -11.51
C HIS A 126 -24.80 11.50 -11.11
N PHE A 127 -23.75 12.01 -11.76
CA PHE A 127 -22.44 12.07 -11.11
C PHE A 127 -22.47 13.26 -10.17
N HIS A 128 -22.38 13.02 -8.86
CA HIS A 128 -22.06 14.07 -7.90
C HIS A 128 -20.62 14.54 -8.11
N ARG A 129 -20.39 15.33 -9.17
CA ARG A 129 -19.34 16.35 -9.21
C ARG A 129 -19.78 17.52 -8.32
N THR A 130 -20.00 17.21 -7.04
CA THR A 130 -19.64 18.16 -5.99
C THR A 130 -18.20 18.56 -6.28
N SER A 131 -17.91 19.85 -6.14
CA SER A 131 -16.59 20.46 -6.37
C SER A 131 -15.42 19.52 -6.05
N ARG A 132 -14.30 19.62 -6.79
CA ARG A 132 -12.98 19.26 -6.23
C ARG A 132 -12.89 20.00 -4.90
N ASP A 133 -13.08 19.30 -3.78
CA ASP A 133 -13.19 19.95 -2.48
C ASP A 133 -11.87 20.66 -2.19
N PHE A 134 -11.97 21.86 -1.60
CA PHE A 134 -10.84 22.73 -1.26
C PHE A 134 -9.77 22.05 -0.37
N THR A 135 -10.08 20.85 0.16
CA THR A 135 -9.18 19.97 0.92
C THR A 135 -8.15 19.24 0.07
N ASP A 136 -8.46 18.85 -1.17
CA ASP A 136 -7.53 18.04 -1.99
C ASP A 136 -6.45 18.90 -2.65
N SER A 137 -6.77 20.15 -3.01
CA SER A 137 -5.79 21.10 -3.55
C SER A 137 -4.67 21.44 -2.56
N LYS A 138 -4.93 21.37 -1.25
CA LYS A 138 -3.90 21.55 -0.20
C LYS A 138 -2.87 20.42 -0.18
N HIS A 139 -3.27 19.20 -0.50
CA HIS A 139 -2.44 18.00 -0.39
C HIS A 139 -1.89 17.53 -1.76
N LEU A 140 -2.21 18.23 -2.84
CA LEU A 140 -1.75 17.89 -4.18
C LEU A 140 -0.22 18.02 -4.29
N LEU A 141 0.47 16.91 -4.57
CA LEU A 141 1.92 16.88 -4.67
C LEU A 141 2.37 16.98 -6.14
N HIS A 142 3.18 18.00 -6.42
CA HIS A 142 3.95 18.12 -7.66
C HIS A 142 5.36 17.55 -7.50
N TYR A 143 5.97 17.08 -8.59
CA TYR A 143 7.34 16.53 -8.56
C TYR A 143 8.37 17.42 -7.83
N ASN A 144 8.36 18.73 -8.09
CA ASN A 144 9.32 19.67 -7.48
C ASN A 144 9.11 19.84 -5.96
N HIS A 145 7.85 19.91 -5.51
CA HIS A 145 7.51 20.00 -4.09
C HIS A 145 7.86 18.68 -3.38
N TYR A 146 7.63 17.54 -4.04
CA TYR A 146 8.06 16.24 -3.52
C TYR A 146 9.57 16.18 -3.29
N MET A 147 10.39 16.59 -4.27
CA MET A 147 11.85 16.50 -4.15
C MET A 147 12.45 17.46 -3.13
N ASN A 148 11.92 18.69 -3.04
CA ASN A 148 12.50 19.74 -2.21
C ASN A 148 11.99 19.74 -0.76
N GLU A 149 10.74 19.32 -0.53
CA GLU A 149 10.08 19.44 0.78
C GLU A 149 9.72 18.07 1.36
N VAL A 150 8.96 17.23 0.63
CA VAL A 150 8.46 15.95 1.14
C VAL A 150 9.60 14.94 1.37
N LEU A 151 10.51 14.80 0.42
CA LEU A 151 11.59 13.81 0.50
C LEU A 151 12.55 14.08 1.67
N PRO A 152 13.08 15.31 1.90
CA PRO A 152 13.91 15.60 3.08
C PRO A 152 13.13 15.50 4.40
N ASP A 153 11.85 15.85 4.42
CA ASP A 153 11.02 15.82 5.63
C ASP A 153 10.55 14.39 5.99
N SER A 154 10.56 13.46 5.03
CA SER A 154 10.27 12.03 5.26
C SER A 154 11.22 11.34 6.25
N PHE A 155 12.38 11.95 6.54
CA PHE A 155 13.31 11.49 7.57
C PHE A 155 12.90 11.90 8.99
N LYS A 156 11.96 12.85 9.13
CA LYS A 156 11.45 13.37 10.41
C LYS A 156 10.00 12.96 10.69
N ARG A 157 9.18 12.74 9.67
CA ARG A 157 7.82 12.19 9.80
C ARG A 157 7.48 11.24 8.65
N PRO A 158 6.68 10.19 8.87
CA PRO A 158 6.13 9.40 7.78
C PRO A 158 5.13 10.22 6.96
N TYR A 159 5.06 9.94 5.67
CA TYR A 159 4.06 10.48 4.76
C TYR A 159 3.14 9.36 4.25
N LEU A 160 1.84 9.66 4.16
CA LEU A 160 0.81 8.81 3.54
C LEU A 160 0.36 9.49 2.23
N ILE A 161 0.58 8.83 1.09
CA ILE A 161 0.36 9.39 -0.25
C ILE A 161 -0.68 8.54 -0.99
N LYS A 162 -1.80 9.15 -1.39
CA LYS A 162 -2.82 8.52 -2.26
C LYS A 162 -2.57 8.88 -3.71
N ILE A 163 -2.64 7.90 -4.60
CA ILE A 163 -2.53 8.10 -6.05
C ILE A 163 -3.87 7.83 -6.70
N THR A 164 -4.38 8.84 -7.39
CA THR A 164 -5.72 8.90 -7.98
C THR A 164 -5.66 9.18 -9.48
N SER A 165 -6.83 9.11 -10.13
CA SER A 165 -7.10 9.58 -11.48
C SER A 165 -8.49 10.21 -11.47
N GLU A 166 -8.72 11.24 -12.28
CA GLU A 166 -10.07 11.80 -12.50
C GLU A 166 -11.08 10.74 -12.99
N TRP A 167 -10.59 9.69 -13.66
CA TRP A 167 -11.38 8.63 -14.29
C TRP A 167 -11.17 7.30 -13.55
N CYS A 168 -11.48 7.29 -12.25
CA CYS A 168 -11.28 6.13 -11.37
C CYS A 168 -12.44 5.98 -10.36
N PHE A 169 -13.40 5.10 -10.66
CA PHE A 169 -14.56 4.87 -9.79
C PHE A 169 -14.18 4.37 -8.39
N THR A 170 -13.20 3.47 -8.28
CA THR A 170 -12.69 2.98 -6.99
C THR A 170 -12.06 4.10 -6.14
N CYS A 171 -11.50 5.14 -6.77
CA CYS A 171 -10.95 6.29 -6.06
C CYS A 171 -12.06 7.10 -5.36
N ILE A 172 -13.23 7.24 -6.00
CA ILE A 172 -14.42 7.90 -5.41
C ILE A 172 -14.90 7.15 -4.16
N HIS A 173 -14.92 5.81 -4.19
CA HIS A 173 -15.34 5.01 -3.03
C HIS A 173 -14.36 5.07 -1.84
N ILE A 174 -13.08 5.32 -2.10
CA ILE A 174 -12.05 5.47 -1.06
C ILE A 174 -12.09 6.86 -0.42
N GLU A 175 -12.59 7.88 -1.13
CA GLU A 175 -12.55 9.28 -0.72
C GLU A 175 -13.08 9.58 0.69
N PRO A 176 -14.26 9.10 1.13
CA PRO A 176 -14.74 9.37 2.50
C PRO A 176 -13.80 8.78 3.56
N ILE A 177 -13.34 7.54 3.37
CA ILE A 177 -12.42 6.86 4.30
C ILE A 177 -11.08 7.58 4.35
N TRP A 178 -10.60 8.07 3.20
CA TRP A 178 -9.39 8.88 3.11
C TRP A 178 -9.52 10.19 3.87
N LYS A 179 -10.61 10.96 3.67
CA LYS A 179 -10.87 12.23 4.37
C LYS A 179 -10.93 12.02 5.90
N ASP A 180 -11.65 11.01 6.38
CA ASP A 180 -11.71 10.68 7.81
C ASP A 180 -10.32 10.31 8.38
N THR A 181 -9.52 9.56 7.61
CA THR A 181 -8.16 9.17 8.01
C THR A 181 -7.20 10.37 8.04
N VAL A 182 -7.32 11.29 7.09
CA VAL A 182 -6.54 12.55 7.05
C VAL A 182 -6.85 13.42 8.27
N LEU A 183 -8.13 13.54 8.65
CA LEU A 183 -8.54 14.29 9.84
C LEU A 183 -8.01 13.69 11.15
N GLU A 184 -7.81 12.37 11.24
CA GLU A 184 -7.17 11.71 12.38
C GLU A 184 -5.64 11.87 12.36
N LEU A 185 -4.99 11.63 11.20
CA LEU A 185 -3.52 11.48 11.12
C LEU A 185 -2.74 12.79 10.95
N GLU A 186 -3.30 13.79 10.25
CA GLU A 186 -2.61 15.08 10.07
C GLU A 186 -2.32 15.79 11.41
N PRO A 187 -3.27 15.90 12.37
CA PRO A 187 -3.01 16.52 13.67
C PRO A 187 -1.99 15.77 14.54
N LEU A 188 -1.81 14.46 14.30
CA LEU A 188 -0.76 13.66 14.94
C LEU A 188 0.63 13.90 14.32
N GLY A 189 0.69 14.59 13.18
CA GLY A 189 1.92 15.01 12.51
C GLY A 189 2.36 14.12 11.35
N VAL A 190 1.48 13.24 10.84
CA VAL A 190 1.73 12.48 9.60
C VAL A 190 1.63 13.44 8.41
N GLY A 191 2.56 13.33 7.45
CA GLY A 191 2.46 14.11 6.20
C GLY A 191 1.42 13.48 5.26
N ILE A 192 0.56 14.29 4.64
CA ILE A 192 -0.47 13.82 3.72
C ILE A 192 -0.15 14.29 2.30
N GLY A 193 -0.28 13.39 1.33
CA GLY A 193 -0.09 13.68 -0.09
C GLY A 193 -1.16 13.07 -0.97
N VAL A 194 -1.50 13.76 -2.06
CA VAL A 194 -2.37 13.27 -3.13
C VAL A 194 -1.66 13.52 -4.47
N VAL A 195 -1.52 12.49 -5.30
CA VAL A 195 -0.94 12.59 -6.64
C VAL A 195 -1.99 12.16 -7.66
N ASP A 196 -2.34 13.04 -8.59
CA ASP A 196 -3.20 12.69 -9.72
C ASP A 196 -2.33 12.22 -10.89
N ILE A 197 -2.47 10.95 -11.28
CA ILE A 197 -1.72 10.35 -12.40
C ILE A 197 -2.09 10.98 -13.76
N GLY A 198 -3.22 11.70 -13.85
CA GLY A 198 -3.58 12.48 -15.02
C GLY A 198 -2.58 13.61 -15.29
N TYR A 199 -2.21 14.35 -14.23
CA TYR A 199 -1.38 15.56 -14.29
C TYR A 199 0.10 15.27 -13.99
N GLU A 200 0.41 14.53 -12.92
CA GLU A 200 1.76 14.35 -12.36
C GLU A 200 2.34 12.96 -12.64
N ARG A 201 2.29 12.52 -13.91
CA ARG A 201 2.80 11.21 -14.37
C ARG A 201 4.26 10.97 -13.99
N GLN A 202 5.09 12.01 -14.03
CA GLN A 202 6.51 11.91 -13.67
C GLN A 202 6.69 11.52 -12.20
N LEU A 203 5.90 12.10 -11.29
CA LEU A 203 5.94 11.76 -9.87
C LEU A 203 5.35 10.36 -9.61
N ALA A 204 4.21 10.01 -10.24
CA ALA A 204 3.63 8.67 -10.11
C ALA A 204 4.61 7.57 -10.58
N ASN A 205 5.31 7.79 -11.69
CA ASN A 205 6.35 6.88 -12.18
C ASN A 205 7.58 6.83 -11.24
N HIS A 206 8.02 7.96 -10.69
CA HIS A 206 9.11 7.98 -9.70
C HIS A 206 8.74 7.21 -8.41
N LEU A 207 7.47 7.25 -8.01
CA LEU A 207 6.94 6.49 -6.87
C LEU A 207 6.68 5.01 -7.21
N GLY A 208 6.96 4.56 -8.43
CA GLY A 208 6.74 3.17 -8.89
C GLY A 208 5.26 2.77 -9.04
N ALA A 209 4.36 3.74 -9.09
CA ALA A 209 2.93 3.50 -8.96
C ALA A 209 2.18 3.72 -10.28
N HIS A 210 2.00 2.61 -11.01
CA HIS A 210 1.41 2.60 -12.35
C HIS A 210 -0.08 2.22 -12.38
N ARG A 211 -0.72 2.01 -11.21
CA ARG A 211 -2.14 1.62 -11.08
C ARG A 211 -2.86 2.59 -10.14
N THR A 212 -4.13 2.86 -10.41
CA THR A 212 -5.01 3.63 -9.53
C THR A 212 -6.21 2.79 -9.08
N PRO A 213 -6.70 2.96 -7.83
CA PRO A 213 -6.09 3.71 -6.73
C PRO A 213 -4.88 2.95 -6.16
N SER A 214 -3.83 3.68 -5.76
CA SER A 214 -2.73 3.14 -4.96
C SER A 214 -2.53 4.02 -3.72
N ILE A 215 -2.28 3.42 -2.55
CA ILE A 215 -1.90 4.15 -1.33
C ILE A 215 -0.48 3.74 -0.96
N LEU A 216 0.35 4.73 -0.66
CA LEU A 216 1.78 4.60 -0.40
C LEU A 216 2.14 5.16 0.98
N GLY A 217 3.08 4.52 1.64
CA GLY A 217 3.81 5.05 2.79
C GLY A 217 5.21 5.46 2.39
N LEU A 218 5.65 6.66 2.76
CA LEU A 218 7.00 7.16 2.55
C LEU A 218 7.67 7.45 3.89
N ILE A 219 8.82 6.83 4.15
CA ILE A 219 9.65 7.09 5.35
C ILE A 219 11.14 6.96 5.02
N ASN A 220 11.96 7.91 5.48
CA ASN A 220 13.41 7.99 5.15
C ASN A 220 13.71 7.84 3.64
N GLY A 221 12.86 8.40 2.78
CA GLY A 221 12.93 8.25 1.32
C GLY A 221 12.48 6.90 0.75
N LYS A 222 12.17 5.88 1.58
CA LYS A 222 11.68 4.57 1.13
C LYS A 222 10.17 4.60 0.90
N VAL A 223 9.75 4.23 -0.31
CA VAL A 223 8.33 4.02 -0.66
C VAL A 223 7.90 2.60 -0.29
N THR A 224 6.70 2.46 0.25
CA THR A 224 6.06 1.19 0.62
C THR A 224 4.62 1.20 0.15
N PHE A 225 4.10 0.08 -0.35
CA PHE A 225 2.75 -0.02 -0.89
C PHE A 225 1.78 -0.58 0.14
N PHE A 226 0.58 0.01 0.23
CA PHE A 226 -0.51 -0.49 1.05
C PHE A 226 -1.31 -1.55 0.26
N HIS A 227 -1.38 -2.76 0.80
CA HIS A 227 -1.97 -3.92 0.13
C HIS A 227 -3.29 -4.41 0.76
N TYR A 228 -3.71 -3.83 1.89
CA TYR A 228 -4.89 -4.27 2.64
C TYR A 228 -6.18 -3.60 2.14
N ALA A 229 -7.33 -4.04 2.66
CA ALA A 229 -8.58 -3.33 2.42
C ALA A 229 -8.52 -1.91 3.01
N VAL A 230 -8.89 -0.91 2.21
CA VAL A 230 -8.83 0.51 2.59
C VAL A 230 -9.90 0.80 3.64
N VAL A 231 -9.46 0.80 4.90
CA VAL A 231 -10.26 1.03 6.11
C VAL A 231 -9.39 1.87 7.05
N ARG A 232 -9.97 2.83 7.76
CA ARG A 232 -9.26 3.79 8.64
C ARG A 232 -8.28 3.09 9.60
N GLU A 233 -8.74 2.02 10.26
CA GLU A 233 -7.94 1.26 11.23
C GLU A 233 -6.72 0.58 10.57
N HIS A 234 -6.88 0.05 9.35
CA HIS A 234 -5.75 -0.53 8.59
C HIS A 234 -4.78 0.54 8.09
N LEU A 235 -5.27 1.72 7.69
CA LEU A 235 -4.40 2.84 7.29
C LEU A 235 -3.59 3.38 8.47
N ARG A 236 -4.21 3.45 9.66
CA ARG A 236 -3.52 3.80 10.91
C ARG A 236 -2.45 2.77 11.29
N GLN A 237 -2.80 1.47 11.24
CA GLN A 237 -1.85 0.37 11.47
C GLN A 237 -0.73 0.35 10.42
N PHE A 238 -1.02 0.70 9.17
CA PHE A 238 -0.01 0.83 8.13
C PHE A 238 1.00 1.92 8.46
N VAL A 239 0.54 3.14 8.79
CA VAL A 239 1.44 4.24 9.21
C VAL A 239 2.25 3.87 10.45
N GLU A 240 1.65 3.17 11.41
CA GLU A 240 2.35 2.63 12.58
C GLU A 240 3.43 1.61 12.19
N SER A 241 3.17 0.75 11.20
CA SER A 241 4.12 -0.24 10.67
C SER A 241 5.28 0.35 9.86
N LEU A 242 5.16 1.60 9.38
CA LEU A 242 6.27 2.32 8.75
C LEU A 242 7.36 2.70 9.78
N LEU A 243 6.98 2.87 11.05
CA LEU A 243 7.87 3.37 12.09
C LEU A 243 8.83 2.26 12.61
N PRO A 244 10.11 2.58 12.86
CA PRO A 244 11.05 1.63 13.47
C PRO A 244 10.57 1.08 14.83
N GLN A 245 10.75 -0.22 15.06
CA GLN A 245 10.18 -0.94 16.21
C GLN A 245 10.77 -0.56 17.59
N LYS A 246 11.80 0.31 17.67
CA LYS A 246 12.52 0.68 18.91
C LYS A 246 12.51 2.18 19.24
N LEU A 247 11.59 2.97 18.67
CA LEU A 247 11.55 4.43 18.88
C LEU A 247 11.24 4.84 20.33
N VAL A 248 10.35 4.11 20.99
CA VAL A 248 9.93 4.35 22.37
C VAL A 248 10.12 3.07 23.16
N GLU A 249 10.81 3.19 24.29
CA GLU A 249 11.12 2.07 25.18
C GLU A 249 10.02 1.90 26.23
N LYS A 250 9.63 0.67 26.57
CA LYS A 250 8.74 0.43 27.72
C LYS A 250 9.57 0.37 29.00
N VAL A 251 9.27 1.25 29.94
CA VAL A 251 10.04 1.43 31.18
C VAL A 251 9.23 0.91 32.37
N MET A 252 9.87 0.13 33.23
CA MET A 252 9.31 -0.51 34.42
C MET A 252 10.07 -0.08 35.68
N ASP A 253 9.54 -0.36 36.87
CA ASP A 253 10.15 -0.05 38.17
C ASP A 253 11.57 -0.67 38.32
N SER A 254 11.85 -1.78 37.64
CA SER A 254 13.17 -2.41 37.61
C SER A 254 14.19 -1.76 36.66
N SER A 255 13.74 -0.99 35.66
CA SER A 255 14.54 -0.54 34.51
C SER A 255 14.67 0.98 34.37
N TYR A 256 13.80 1.77 35.02
CA TYR A 256 13.81 3.23 34.86
C TYR A 256 15.15 3.90 35.22
N LEU A 257 15.88 3.38 36.22
CA LEU A 257 17.19 3.94 36.58
C LEU A 257 18.24 3.70 35.49
N GLU A 258 18.22 2.53 34.83
CA GLU A 258 19.09 2.23 33.69
C GLU A 258 18.75 3.14 32.49
N PHE A 259 17.45 3.25 32.17
CA PHE A 259 16.97 4.13 31.12
C PHE A 259 17.37 5.61 31.36
N LEU A 260 17.22 6.11 32.59
CA LEU A 260 17.60 7.47 32.95
C LEU A 260 19.12 7.66 32.94
N ASN A 261 19.89 6.76 33.55
CA ASN A 261 21.35 6.91 33.67
C ASN A 261 22.11 6.76 32.34
N SER A 262 21.55 6.06 31.35
CA SER A 262 22.17 5.85 30.02
C SER A 262 22.33 7.12 29.15
N TRP A 263 21.97 8.31 29.66
CA TRP A 263 22.05 9.58 28.91
C TRP A 263 23.46 9.90 28.34
N HIS A 264 24.51 9.43 29.02
CA HIS A 264 25.91 9.69 28.70
C HIS A 264 26.40 8.96 27.43
N GLU A 265 25.84 7.78 27.15
CA GLU A 265 26.20 6.96 25.98
C GLU A 265 25.79 7.66 24.67
N GLU A 266 24.51 8.05 24.59
CA GLU A 266 23.92 8.68 23.40
C GLU A 266 24.08 10.21 23.37
N ASN A 267 24.44 10.84 24.50
CA ASN A 267 24.51 12.31 24.68
C ASN A 267 23.16 13.00 24.42
N LYS A 268 22.06 12.45 24.96
CA LYS A 268 20.67 12.91 24.75
C LYS A 268 19.88 13.00 26.05
N PRO A 269 19.04 14.04 26.25
CA PRO A 269 18.02 14.05 27.29
C PRO A 269 17.09 12.83 27.23
N ARG A 270 16.55 12.44 28.38
CA ARG A 270 15.63 11.31 28.54
C ARG A 270 14.24 11.84 28.90
N VAL A 271 13.20 11.41 28.18
CA VAL A 271 11.81 11.79 28.45
C VAL A 271 11.02 10.56 28.85
N LEU A 272 10.40 10.60 30.04
CA LEU A 272 9.45 9.59 30.50
C LEU A 272 8.03 10.08 30.29
N MET A 273 7.23 9.28 29.59
CA MET A 273 5.82 9.56 29.29
C MET A 273 4.95 8.60 30.10
N PHE A 274 4.01 9.14 30.85
CA PHE A 274 3.09 8.41 31.73
C PHE A 274 1.68 8.51 31.18
N ASP A 275 1.06 7.37 30.87
CA ASP A 275 -0.30 7.28 30.34
C ASP A 275 -0.93 5.93 30.75
N VAL A 276 -2.26 5.81 30.68
CA VAL A 276 -3.03 4.62 31.13
C VAL A 276 -3.18 3.57 30.01
N ALA A 277 -2.70 3.87 28.80
CA ALA A 277 -2.85 2.98 27.65
C ALA A 277 -1.80 1.84 27.64
N SER A 278 -2.25 0.59 27.53
CA SER A 278 -1.36 -0.58 27.46
C SER A 278 -0.50 -0.63 26.18
N ASN A 279 -1.00 -0.02 25.10
CA ASN A 279 -0.29 0.19 23.85
C ASN A 279 0.09 1.66 23.72
N ILE A 280 1.38 1.92 23.44
CA ILE A 280 1.94 3.26 23.29
C ILE A 280 1.17 4.01 22.17
N PRO A 281 0.48 5.13 22.47
CA PRO A 281 -0.23 5.92 21.47
C PRO A 281 0.64 6.34 20.27
N LEU A 282 0.05 6.31 19.07
CA LEU A 282 0.73 6.69 17.82
C LEU A 282 1.33 8.11 17.88
N LEU A 283 0.68 9.04 18.59
CA LEU A 283 1.19 10.38 18.87
C LEU A 283 2.61 10.36 19.44
N TYR A 284 2.87 9.53 20.45
CA TYR A 284 4.18 9.45 21.10
C TYR A 284 5.21 8.79 20.19
N LYS A 285 4.82 7.78 19.41
CA LYS A 285 5.71 7.14 18.42
C LYS A 285 6.13 8.12 17.31
N LEU A 286 5.20 8.93 16.81
CA LEU A 286 5.48 9.95 15.79
C LEU A 286 6.40 11.06 16.31
N ASN A 287 6.17 11.56 17.53
CA ASN A 287 7.05 12.57 18.14
C ASN A 287 8.43 11.99 18.47
N ALA A 288 8.51 10.74 18.94
CA ALA A 288 9.78 10.05 19.14
C ALA A 288 10.56 9.83 17.82
N PHE A 289 9.87 9.61 16.70
CA PHE A 289 10.52 9.60 15.38
C PHE A 289 11.05 10.98 14.98
N ALA A 290 10.25 12.04 15.19
CA ALA A 290 10.62 13.42 14.82
C ALA A 290 11.83 13.95 15.61
N TYR A 291 11.97 13.56 16.87
CA TYR A 291 13.05 14.01 17.77
C TYR A 291 14.11 12.94 18.06
N LYS A 292 14.14 11.81 17.32
CA LYS A 292 15.06 10.67 17.51
C LYS A 292 16.55 11.05 17.60
N ASP A 293 16.94 12.12 16.89
CA ASP A 293 18.32 12.62 16.83
C ASP A 293 18.71 13.42 18.09
N TYR A 294 17.72 13.95 18.82
CA TYR A 294 17.92 14.90 19.93
C TYR A 294 17.55 14.32 21.30
N VAL A 295 16.47 13.53 21.39
CA VAL A 295 15.86 13.10 22.67
C VAL A 295 15.44 11.63 22.58
N ARG A 296 15.62 10.89 23.68
CA ARG A 296 15.19 9.49 23.81
C ARG A 296 13.92 9.40 24.66
N PHE A 297 12.94 8.60 24.21
CA PHE A 297 11.62 8.50 24.82
C PHE A 297 11.41 7.13 25.47
N GLY A 298 11.01 7.15 26.73
CA GLY A 298 10.52 6.01 27.50
C GLY A 298 9.04 6.18 27.82
N TYR A 299 8.34 5.07 27.95
CA TYR A 299 6.90 5.01 28.21
C TYR A 299 6.62 4.14 29.43
N VAL A 300 5.90 4.70 30.38
CA VAL A 300 5.46 4.04 31.62
C VAL A 300 3.95 3.90 31.55
N ASP A 301 3.49 2.65 31.56
CA ASP A 301 2.06 2.31 31.61
C ASP A 301 1.57 2.42 33.05
N MET A 302 0.72 3.40 33.34
CA MET A 302 0.16 3.62 34.69
C MET A 302 -0.89 2.58 35.11
N GLY A 303 -1.30 1.69 34.21
CA GLY A 303 -2.25 0.60 34.49
C GLY A 303 -1.61 -0.66 35.09
N LEU A 304 -0.27 -0.76 35.10
CA LEU A 304 0.45 -1.93 35.59
C LEU A 304 0.85 -1.78 37.06
N THR A 305 0.97 -2.91 37.77
CA THR A 305 1.53 -2.94 39.13
C THR A 305 3.06 -2.77 39.15
N GLU A 306 3.72 -3.11 38.04
CA GLU A 306 5.19 -3.07 37.84
C GLU A 306 5.76 -1.66 37.53
N THR A 307 4.91 -0.63 37.64
CA THR A 307 5.23 0.78 37.40
C THR A 307 4.79 1.68 38.57
N SER A 308 4.28 1.08 39.65
CA SER A 308 3.70 1.79 40.78
C SER A 308 4.75 2.54 41.60
N GLU A 309 5.98 2.03 41.70
CA GLU A 309 7.04 2.70 42.47
C GLU A 309 7.50 3.98 41.76
N VAL A 310 7.68 3.95 40.44
CA VAL A 310 8.07 5.11 39.64
C VAL A 310 6.97 6.17 39.61
N VAL A 311 5.70 5.76 39.45
CA VAL A 311 4.54 6.68 39.51
C VAL A 311 4.46 7.39 40.87
N GLN A 312 4.69 6.65 41.98
CA GLN A 312 4.72 7.24 43.33
C GLN A 312 5.95 8.13 43.56
N ARG A 313 7.15 7.71 43.13
CA ARG A 313 8.42 8.46 43.32
C ARG A 313 8.35 9.86 42.71
N PHE A 314 7.76 9.99 41.53
CA PHE A 314 7.59 11.28 40.85
C PHE A 314 6.23 11.97 41.12
N ASN A 315 5.41 11.42 42.04
CA ASN A 315 4.11 11.94 42.44
C ASN A 315 3.18 12.24 41.25
N ILE A 316 3.10 11.29 40.30
CA ILE A 316 2.35 11.45 39.06
C ILE A 316 0.86 11.22 39.27
N ASN A 317 0.05 12.19 38.85
CA ASN A 317 -1.40 12.11 38.90
C ASN A 317 -1.95 11.27 37.74
N THR A 318 -2.60 10.15 38.06
CA THR A 318 -3.11 9.15 37.10
C THR A 318 -4.29 9.63 36.23
N TYR A 319 -4.94 10.74 36.57
CA TYR A 319 -6.10 11.28 35.82
C TYR A 319 -5.76 12.11 34.57
N ALA A 320 -4.47 12.27 34.23
CA ALA A 320 -4.04 12.96 33.03
C ALA A 320 -2.63 12.52 32.61
N PRO A 321 -2.37 12.30 31.30
CA PRO A 321 -1.05 11.90 30.84
C PRO A 321 -0.03 13.01 31.13
N THR A 322 1.16 12.58 31.55
CA THR A 322 2.23 13.44 32.06
C THR A 322 3.53 13.10 31.34
N MET A 323 4.32 14.11 30.97
CA MET A 323 5.68 13.91 30.47
C MET A 323 6.68 14.59 31.41
N LEU A 324 7.69 13.83 31.81
CA LEU A 324 8.84 14.30 32.60
C LEU A 324 10.06 14.32 31.69
N LEU A 325 10.84 15.40 31.72
CA LEU A 325 12.11 15.49 31.00
C LEU A 325 13.28 15.53 31.98
N PHE A 326 14.21 14.60 31.81
CA PHE A 326 15.45 14.48 32.57
C PHE A 326 16.63 14.84 31.68
N LYS A 327 17.62 15.49 32.27
CA LYS A 327 18.90 15.82 31.62
C LYS A 327 19.99 15.02 32.32
N GLU A 328 20.99 15.66 32.91
CA GLU A 328 22.04 14.99 33.69
C GLU A 328 21.55 14.54 35.07
N ASN A 329 20.67 15.33 35.70
CA ASN A 329 20.06 14.97 36.99
C ASN A 329 18.89 13.99 36.76
N THR A 330 18.98 12.81 37.40
CA THR A 330 17.98 11.74 37.30
C THR A 330 17.02 11.68 38.49
N ASP A 331 17.35 12.32 39.61
CA ASP A 331 16.47 12.42 40.79
C ASP A 331 15.34 13.44 40.61
N LYS A 332 15.58 14.51 39.85
CA LYS A 332 14.60 15.58 39.61
C LYS A 332 14.44 15.85 38.12
N PRO A 333 13.20 15.87 37.59
CA PRO A 333 12.96 16.29 36.22
C PRO A 333 13.32 17.77 36.06
N ALA A 334 13.94 18.10 34.92
CA ALA A 334 14.28 19.46 34.53
C ALA A 334 13.05 20.24 34.03
N ASP A 335 12.04 19.54 33.49
CA ASP A 335 10.78 20.12 33.03
C ASP A 335 9.65 19.07 33.11
N VAL A 336 8.41 19.52 33.30
CA VAL A 336 7.23 18.69 33.56
C VAL A 336 6.01 19.27 32.84
N ILE A 337 5.27 18.43 32.11
CA ILE A 337 4.02 18.84 31.47
C ILE A 337 2.90 17.80 31.67
N GLN A 338 1.71 18.26 32.02
CA GLN A 338 0.53 17.41 32.24
C GLN A 338 -0.71 18.05 31.59
N ALA A 339 -1.42 17.30 30.74
CA ALA A 339 -2.66 17.79 30.12
C ALA A 339 -3.60 16.63 29.75
N ARG A 340 -4.90 16.76 30.03
CA ARG A 340 -5.96 15.76 29.71
C ARG A 340 -6.24 15.54 28.21
N GLY A 341 -5.42 16.10 27.33
CA GLY A 341 -5.55 16.03 25.88
C GLY A 341 -4.26 16.49 25.24
N MET A 342 -3.17 15.75 25.48
CA MET A 342 -1.84 16.05 24.92
C MET A 342 -1.92 16.13 23.40
N LYS A 343 -1.67 17.32 22.85
CA LYS A 343 -1.61 17.58 21.40
C LYS A 343 -0.15 17.61 20.95
N LYS A 344 0.10 17.29 19.69
CA LYS A 344 1.44 17.37 19.09
C LYS A 344 2.12 18.73 19.36
N GLN A 345 1.42 19.84 19.14
CA GLN A 345 1.96 21.20 19.36
C GLN A 345 2.55 21.41 20.77
N ILE A 346 1.90 20.86 21.80
CA ILE A 346 2.32 20.97 23.19
C ILE A 346 3.61 20.16 23.43
N ILE A 347 3.69 18.97 22.81
CA ILE A 347 4.87 18.10 22.87
C ILE A 347 6.03 18.72 22.09
N ASP A 348 5.77 19.25 20.89
CA ASP A 348 6.76 19.94 20.05
C ASP A 348 7.36 21.13 20.80
N GLU A 349 6.54 21.96 21.47
CA GLU A 349 7.02 23.09 22.29
C GLU A 349 7.90 22.60 23.45
N PHE A 350 7.38 21.68 24.28
CA PHE A 350 8.07 21.11 25.45
C PHE A 350 9.44 20.49 25.10
N VAL A 351 9.48 19.67 24.05
CA VAL A 351 10.71 19.05 23.56
C VAL A 351 11.63 20.07 22.89
N SER A 352 11.08 21.06 22.16
CA SER A 352 11.89 22.08 21.49
C SER A 352 12.66 23.00 22.44
N ASN A 353 12.09 23.32 23.60
CA ASN A 353 12.73 24.12 24.63
C ASN A 353 13.85 23.35 25.34
N ASN A 354 13.82 22.01 25.30
CA ASN A 354 14.69 21.12 26.06
C ASN A 354 15.49 20.13 25.18
N ARG A 355 15.81 20.51 23.93
CA ARG A 355 16.52 19.65 22.95
C ARG A 355 17.91 19.16 23.37
N PHE A 356 18.53 19.80 24.35
CA PHE A 356 19.90 19.53 24.77
C PHE A 356 20.00 19.36 26.29
N LEU A 357 21.03 18.60 26.68
CA LEU A 357 21.56 18.56 28.04
C LEU A 357 22.01 19.97 28.50
N LEU A 358 22.26 20.17 29.79
CA LEU A 358 22.81 21.43 30.32
C LEU A 358 24.28 21.60 29.89
N VAL A 359 25.03 20.50 29.84
CA VAL A 359 26.44 20.40 29.46
C VAL A 359 26.64 19.23 28.47
N PRO A 360 26.16 19.36 27.22
CA PRO A 360 26.33 18.32 26.20
C PRO A 360 27.79 18.07 25.82
N ARG A 361 28.11 16.82 25.46
CA ARG A 361 29.37 16.44 24.82
C ARG A 361 29.42 16.95 23.39
N LEU A 362 30.54 17.52 22.94
CA LEU A 362 30.71 17.93 21.53
C LEU A 362 31.15 16.76 20.65
N VAL A 363 30.20 15.94 20.21
CA VAL A 363 30.44 14.71 19.45
C VAL A 363 30.51 14.92 17.92
N ASN A 364 29.95 16.01 17.41
CA ASN A 364 29.80 16.26 15.96
C ASN A 364 29.79 17.76 15.68
N GLN A 365 30.36 18.16 14.55
CA GLN A 365 30.31 19.52 14.02
C GLN A 365 28.89 20.11 14.03
N LYS A 366 27.86 19.37 13.58
CA LYS A 366 26.47 19.85 13.58
C LYS A 366 25.99 20.27 14.98
N LEU A 367 26.34 19.50 16.01
CA LEU A 367 25.96 19.81 17.39
C LEU A 367 26.72 21.05 17.91
N PHE A 368 28.00 21.16 17.59
CA PHE A 368 28.80 22.34 17.93
C PHE A 368 28.31 23.62 17.24
N ASP A 369 27.84 23.51 16.00
CA ASP A 369 27.20 24.58 15.24
C ASP A 369 25.88 25.07 15.88
N GLU A 370 25.05 24.14 16.38
CA GLU A 370 23.78 24.47 17.04
C GLU A 370 23.99 25.09 18.44
N LEU A 371 24.98 24.60 19.21
CA LEU A 371 25.30 25.10 20.55
C LEU A 371 26.09 26.41 20.53
N CYS A 372 27.10 26.50 19.66
CA CYS A 372 28.06 27.60 19.55
C CYS A 372 28.03 28.21 18.14
N PRO A 373 26.90 28.82 17.73
CA PRO A 373 26.71 29.28 16.35
C PRO A 373 27.69 30.38 15.94
N VAL A 374 28.01 30.38 14.65
CA VAL A 374 28.80 31.43 13.98
C VAL A 374 28.27 32.82 14.33
N LYS A 375 29.18 33.77 14.51
CA LYS A 375 28.90 35.17 14.83
C LYS A 375 28.14 35.88 13.69
N GLN A 376 26.82 35.73 13.70
CA GLN A 376 25.87 36.55 12.94
C GLN A 376 25.88 38.00 13.47
N PHE A 377 25.39 38.96 12.67
CA PHE A 377 25.38 40.42 12.95
C PHE A 377 24.63 40.88 14.23
N HIS A 378 24.15 39.97 15.07
CA HIS A 378 23.44 40.28 16.31
C HIS A 378 24.34 40.92 17.38
N ARG A 379 23.86 42.00 18.00
CA ARG A 379 24.58 42.77 19.03
C ARG A 379 24.87 42.03 20.35
N ARG A 380 24.13 40.96 20.68
CA ARG A 380 24.35 40.19 21.91
C ARG A 380 25.47 39.15 21.71
N ARG A 381 26.59 39.37 22.40
CA ARG A 381 27.66 38.37 22.53
C ARG A 381 27.12 37.16 23.28
N LYS A 382 27.53 35.96 22.86
CA LYS A 382 27.33 34.70 23.58
C LYS A 382 28.68 34.00 23.66
N TYR A 383 28.87 33.22 24.71
CA TYR A 383 30.14 32.55 25.00
C TYR A 383 29.89 31.07 25.29
N CYS A 384 30.82 30.24 24.87
CA CYS A 384 30.83 28.81 25.17
C CYS A 384 31.93 28.50 26.18
N VAL A 385 31.57 27.83 27.26
CA VAL A 385 32.46 27.35 28.32
C VAL A 385 32.69 25.87 28.05
N LEU A 386 33.89 25.53 27.59
CA LEU A 386 34.27 24.17 27.20
C LEU A 386 35.16 23.54 28.28
N LEU A 387 34.73 22.42 28.85
CA LEU A 387 35.61 21.57 29.66
C LEU A 387 36.34 20.55 28.76
N VAL A 388 37.67 20.53 28.81
CA VAL A 388 38.49 19.48 28.20
C VAL A 388 38.94 18.52 29.31
N THR A 389 38.53 17.26 29.20
CA THR A 389 38.67 16.25 30.27
C THR A 389 39.04 14.86 29.71
N GLY A 390 39.38 13.94 30.60
CA GLY A 390 39.70 12.54 30.28
C GLY A 390 38.50 11.60 30.42
N GLU A 391 38.60 10.43 29.79
CA GLU A 391 37.56 9.39 29.74
C GLU A 391 37.81 8.28 30.79
N GLY A 392 38.11 8.66 32.03
CA GLY A 392 38.44 7.72 33.11
C GLY A 392 37.72 8.08 34.40
N GLU A 393 37.50 7.08 35.28
CA GLU A 393 36.82 7.23 36.57
C GLU A 393 37.40 8.35 37.44
N GLN A 394 38.72 8.57 37.34
CA GLN A 394 39.45 9.66 38.00
C GLN A 394 38.91 11.07 37.70
N PHE A 395 38.19 11.24 36.58
CA PHE A 395 37.64 12.52 36.15
C PHE A 395 36.13 12.65 36.42
N VAL A 396 35.44 11.60 36.89
CA VAL A 396 33.98 11.61 37.06
C VAL A 396 33.54 12.68 38.07
N SER A 397 34.14 12.71 39.27
CA SER A 397 33.86 13.72 40.30
C SER A 397 34.23 15.15 39.86
N VAL A 398 35.30 15.28 39.06
CA VAL A 398 35.77 16.57 38.51
C VAL A 398 34.79 17.12 37.47
N ASN A 399 34.20 16.22 36.65
CA ASN A 399 33.18 16.55 35.67
C ASN A 399 31.83 16.86 36.35
N GLU A 400 31.45 16.09 37.38
CA GLU A 400 30.25 16.33 38.19
C GLU A 400 30.27 17.72 38.83
N ALA A 401 31.39 18.11 39.46
CA ALA A 401 31.59 19.46 39.99
C ALA A 401 31.45 20.58 38.94
N PHE A 402 31.74 20.30 37.66
CA PHE A 402 31.51 21.24 36.56
C PHE A 402 30.04 21.27 36.11
N PHE A 403 29.34 20.13 36.14
CA PHE A 403 27.90 20.05 35.85
C PHE A 403 27.07 20.78 36.93
N ASP A 404 27.45 20.65 38.22
CA ASP A 404 26.87 21.43 39.32
C ASP A 404 27.09 22.94 39.14
N PHE A 405 28.31 23.33 38.75
CA PHE A 405 28.62 24.73 38.44
C PHE A 405 27.80 25.26 37.24
N ALA A 406 27.61 24.45 36.19
CA ALA A 406 26.82 24.83 35.04
C ALA A 406 25.31 24.94 35.36
N SER A 407 24.77 24.01 36.15
CA SER A 407 23.35 23.99 36.55
C SER A 407 22.97 25.19 37.43
N SER A 408 23.91 25.70 38.22
CA SER A 408 23.74 26.94 39.00
C SER A 408 23.94 28.24 38.21
N ASN A 409 24.53 28.19 37.01
CA ASN A 409 24.92 29.37 36.21
C ASN A 409 24.25 29.44 34.82
N THR A 410 22.96 29.13 34.72
CA THR A 410 22.16 29.05 33.47
C THR A 410 21.83 30.39 32.79
N LYS A 411 22.73 31.38 32.81
CA LYS A 411 22.57 32.68 32.11
C LYS A 411 22.48 32.45 30.58
N GLU A 412 21.47 33.01 29.89
CA GLU A 412 21.24 32.82 28.42
C GLU A 412 22.43 33.11 27.48
N VAL A 413 23.37 33.92 27.97
CA VAL A 413 24.60 34.37 27.31
C VAL A 413 25.67 33.28 27.30
N LEU A 414 25.65 32.37 28.28
CA LEU A 414 26.61 31.28 28.44
C LEU A 414 26.01 29.97 27.93
N ARG A 415 26.85 29.12 27.34
CA ARG A 415 26.55 27.72 27.06
C ARG A 415 27.72 26.87 27.53
N PHE A 416 27.43 25.83 28.29
CA PHE A 416 28.43 24.90 28.79
C PHE A 416 28.46 23.68 27.86
N ALA A 417 29.64 23.10 27.66
CA ALA A 417 29.85 21.87 26.91
C ALA A 417 31.13 21.19 27.39
N TYR A 418 31.32 19.92 27.06
CA TYR A 418 32.57 19.22 27.35
C TYR A 418 33.06 18.35 26.17
N VAL A 419 34.35 18.04 26.20
CA VAL A 419 35.07 17.26 25.18
C VAL A 419 36.03 16.29 25.86
N TYR A 420 36.07 15.04 25.38
CA TYR A 420 37.12 14.10 25.72
C TYR A 420 38.36 14.35 24.86
N GLN A 421 39.49 14.62 25.52
CA GLN A 421 40.74 14.98 24.85
C GLN A 421 41.18 13.93 23.82
N ARG A 422 41.01 12.64 24.13
CA ARG A 422 41.38 11.53 23.24
C ARG A 422 40.52 11.40 21.98
N GLN A 423 39.26 11.86 22.02
CA GLN A 423 38.30 11.69 20.92
C GLN A 423 38.36 12.88 19.94
N GLN A 424 38.60 14.09 20.45
CA GLN A 424 38.71 15.34 19.67
C GLN A 424 40.13 15.94 19.71
N GLN A 425 41.16 15.12 19.52
CA GLN A 425 42.56 15.57 19.55
C GLN A 425 42.85 16.84 18.73
N PRO A 426 42.37 16.99 17.47
CA PRO A 426 42.67 18.20 16.67
C PRO A 426 42.17 19.50 17.31
N LEU A 427 41.00 19.46 17.95
CA LEU A 427 40.45 20.62 18.67
C LEU A 427 41.34 20.93 19.88
N CYS A 428 41.65 19.92 20.68
CA CYS A 428 42.42 20.07 21.91
C CYS A 428 43.84 20.57 21.64
N ASP A 429 44.53 20.05 20.62
CA ASP A 429 45.87 20.50 20.21
C ASP A 429 45.88 22.01 19.89
N THR A 430 44.85 22.53 19.19
CA THR A 430 44.78 23.94 18.81
C THR A 430 44.46 24.89 19.98
N LEU A 431 43.78 24.39 21.02
CA LEU A 431 43.37 25.16 22.19
C LEU A 431 44.38 25.06 23.36
N LEU A 432 45.07 23.93 23.50
CA LEU A 432 46.00 23.64 24.60
C LEU A 432 47.48 23.78 24.19
N LYS A 433 47.78 24.06 22.91
CA LYS A 433 49.12 24.38 22.40
C LYS A 433 50.23 23.38 22.78
N LYS A 434 49.90 22.08 22.85
CA LYS A 434 50.80 20.96 23.21
C LYS A 434 51.36 20.96 24.64
N ASP A 435 50.75 21.67 25.58
CA ASP A 435 51.01 21.37 27.00
C ASP A 435 50.30 20.07 27.38
N ASP A 436 51.06 19.06 27.84
CA ASP A 436 50.51 17.80 28.36
C ASP A 436 49.74 18.07 29.66
N THR A 437 48.41 18.06 29.57
CA THR A 437 47.53 18.50 30.64
C THR A 437 47.33 17.46 31.74
N SER A 438 47.95 17.72 32.89
CA SER A 438 47.40 17.36 34.20
C SER A 438 47.35 18.66 35.03
N PRO A 439 46.16 19.23 35.33
CA PRO A 439 44.81 18.65 35.36
C PRO A 439 43.93 18.97 34.11
N PRO A 440 42.65 18.55 34.09
CA PRO A 440 41.64 19.03 33.13
C PRO A 440 41.59 20.56 33.02
N GLN A 441 41.15 21.10 31.88
CA GLN A 441 41.11 22.54 31.66
C GLN A 441 39.74 23.04 31.19
N VAL A 442 39.30 24.16 31.76
CA VAL A 442 38.13 24.91 31.30
C VAL A 442 38.59 26.03 30.36
N ILE A 443 37.89 26.18 29.24
CA ILE A 443 38.22 27.11 28.16
C ILE A 443 37.01 27.99 27.86
N LEU A 444 37.19 29.30 27.91
CA LEU A 444 36.18 30.31 27.57
C LEU A 444 36.34 30.69 26.10
N LEU A 445 35.30 30.49 25.29
CA LEU A 445 35.26 30.71 23.84
C LEU A 445 34.26 31.82 23.49
N GLU A 446 34.62 32.80 22.66
CA GLU A 446 33.62 33.62 21.95
C GLU A 446 33.05 32.85 20.75
N ARG A 447 31.85 33.24 20.29
CA ARG A 447 31.32 32.85 18.97
C ARG A 447 32.35 33.00 17.86
N ARG A 448 32.60 31.90 17.16
CA ARG A 448 33.48 31.79 15.99
C ARG A 448 33.08 32.72 14.84
N SER A 449 34.05 33.20 14.08
CA SER A 449 33.83 33.87 12.80
C SER A 449 33.32 32.90 11.73
N ALA A 450 32.84 33.43 10.60
CA ALA A 450 32.54 32.62 9.42
C ALA A 450 33.78 31.93 8.81
N THR A 451 34.99 32.35 9.20
CA THR A 451 36.27 31.76 8.80
C THR A 451 36.81 30.75 9.83
N GLY A 452 36.01 30.33 10.81
CA GLY A 452 36.42 29.36 11.84
C GLY A 452 37.36 29.90 12.91
N ARG A 453 37.64 31.22 12.94
CA ARG A 453 38.48 31.84 13.97
C ARG A 453 37.69 32.11 15.24
N VAL A 454 38.29 31.78 16.39
CA VAL A 454 37.72 31.97 17.73
C VAL A 454 38.70 32.75 18.60
N LEU A 455 38.16 33.67 19.40
CA LEU A 455 38.86 34.27 20.53
C LEU A 455 38.59 33.44 21.79
N TYR A 456 39.65 33.07 22.51
CA TYR A 456 39.56 32.20 23.67
C TYR A 456 40.51 32.54 24.81
N ARG A 457 40.24 31.93 25.97
CA ARG A 457 41.12 31.95 27.15
C ARG A 457 40.95 30.69 27.98
N THR A 458 42.06 30.11 28.42
CA THR A 458 42.08 28.94 29.30
C THR A 458 42.09 29.36 30.78
N LEU A 459 41.48 28.53 31.63
CA LEU A 459 41.56 28.67 33.08
C LEU A 459 42.95 28.22 33.56
N THR A 460 43.78 29.21 33.91
CA THR A 460 45.11 28.99 34.49
C THR A 460 45.04 28.03 35.70
N GLY A 461 46.01 27.13 35.89
CA GLY A 461 46.01 26.18 37.03
C GLY A 461 45.10 24.95 36.89
N GLY A 462 44.29 24.84 35.82
CA GLY A 462 43.43 23.69 35.57
C GLY A 462 42.11 23.73 36.34
N TRP A 463 41.43 22.59 36.37
CA TRP A 463 40.14 22.38 37.01
C TRP A 463 40.14 21.04 37.74
N ASN A 464 40.10 21.09 39.07
CA ASN A 464 40.02 19.93 39.95
C ASN A 464 38.63 19.80 40.62
N GLY A 465 37.71 20.73 40.34
CA GLY A 465 36.37 20.77 40.94
C GLY A 465 36.34 21.37 42.36
N SER A 466 37.44 21.97 42.82
CA SER A 466 37.50 22.65 44.12
C SER A 466 36.54 23.84 44.14
N ASP A 467 36.06 24.23 45.33
CA ASP A 467 35.23 25.43 45.47
C ASP A 467 36.01 26.71 45.10
N ASP A 468 37.34 26.72 45.30
CA ASP A 468 38.22 27.78 44.78
C ASP A 468 38.19 27.87 43.25
N ASP A 469 38.18 26.73 42.54
CA ASP A 469 38.10 26.67 41.07
C ASP A 469 36.74 27.21 40.60
N LYS A 470 35.65 26.85 41.30
CA LYS A 470 34.29 27.35 41.03
C LYS A 470 34.20 28.87 41.21
N HIS A 471 34.69 29.38 42.34
CA HIS A 471 34.72 30.83 42.61
C HIS A 471 35.52 31.58 41.55
N ARG A 472 36.69 31.04 41.17
CA ARG A 472 37.56 31.66 40.19
C ARG A 472 37.00 31.61 38.77
N LEU A 473 36.34 30.52 38.37
CA LEU A 473 35.61 30.45 37.10
C LEU A 473 34.44 31.46 37.09
N HIS A 474 33.71 31.60 38.19
CA HIS A 474 32.64 32.59 38.31
C HIS A 474 33.15 34.03 38.15
N GLU A 475 34.25 34.39 38.82
CA GLU A 475 34.90 35.70 38.68
C GLU A 475 35.31 35.97 37.22
N GLN A 476 35.92 34.99 36.53
CA GLN A 476 36.30 35.15 35.13
C GLN A 476 35.08 35.33 34.21
N LEU A 477 33.96 34.66 34.49
CA LEU A 477 32.71 34.83 33.75
C LEU A 477 32.07 36.20 34.00
N GLU A 478 32.17 36.76 35.21
CA GLU A 478 31.75 38.13 35.50
C GLU A 478 32.62 39.17 34.78
N LEU A 479 33.95 39.03 34.83
CA LEU A 479 34.88 39.93 34.14
C LEU A 479 34.64 39.93 32.63
N LEU A 480 34.42 38.75 32.04
CA LEU A 480 34.13 38.59 30.62
C LEU A 480 32.74 39.11 30.21
N GLN A 481 31.77 39.18 31.14
CA GLN A 481 30.49 39.86 30.94
C GLN A 481 30.63 41.40 30.93
N ARG A 482 31.64 41.94 31.62
CA ARG A 482 31.96 43.38 31.65
C ARG A 482 32.82 43.77 30.43
N ASP A 483 33.94 43.09 30.22
CA ASP A 483 34.93 43.40 29.18
C ASP A 483 35.23 42.20 28.26
N SER A 484 34.94 42.34 26.96
CA SER A 484 35.23 41.29 25.96
C SER A 484 36.69 41.17 25.56
N SER A 485 37.50 42.20 25.79
CA SER A 485 38.95 42.19 25.55
C SER A 485 39.70 41.25 26.50
N TYR A 486 39.01 40.67 27.48
CA TYR A 486 39.54 39.64 28.39
C TYR A 486 39.97 38.35 27.67
N LEU A 487 39.45 38.09 26.46
CA LEU A 487 39.85 36.96 25.61
C LEU A 487 41.09 37.33 24.79
N THR A 488 42.23 36.75 25.14
CA THR A 488 43.55 37.18 24.65
C THR A 488 44.13 36.33 23.51
N HIS A 489 43.63 35.10 23.31
CA HIS A 489 44.19 34.17 22.33
C HIS A 489 43.26 34.05 21.13
N ASP A 490 43.81 34.04 19.92
CA ASP A 490 43.10 33.63 18.71
C ASP A 490 43.58 32.25 18.22
N ALA A 491 42.66 31.45 17.71
CA ALA A 491 42.95 30.22 16.97
C ALA A 491 41.93 30.02 15.85
N MET A 492 42.31 29.27 14.83
CA MET A 492 41.38 28.72 13.84
C MET A 492 41.06 27.28 14.26
N LEU A 493 39.79 27.02 14.57
CA LEU A 493 39.37 25.68 14.99
C LEU A 493 39.25 24.74 13.77
N PRO A 494 39.74 23.49 13.87
CA PRO A 494 39.44 22.45 12.88
C PRO A 494 37.99 22.00 13.00
N GLU A 495 37.51 21.28 11.99
CA GLU A 495 36.23 20.57 12.08
C GLU A 495 36.32 19.42 13.10
N LEU A 496 35.24 19.17 13.83
CA LEU A 496 35.16 18.10 14.83
C LEU A 496 35.08 16.72 14.18
N ASN A 497 35.74 15.74 14.79
CA ASN A 497 35.57 14.33 14.45
C ASN A 497 34.15 13.90 14.82
N ASN A 498 33.45 13.17 13.95
CA ASN A 498 32.15 12.60 14.27
C ASN A 498 32.33 11.24 14.98
N GLU A 499 32.30 11.22 16.31
CA GLU A 499 32.61 10.01 17.10
C GLU A 499 31.60 8.88 16.85
N PHE A 500 30.34 9.23 16.52
CA PHE A 500 29.29 8.29 16.15
C PHE A 500 29.40 7.76 14.70
N ALA A 501 30.40 8.14 13.90
CA ALA A 501 30.54 7.67 12.51
C ALA A 501 30.82 6.15 12.41
N SER A 502 31.45 5.55 13.42
CA SER A 502 31.64 4.09 13.52
C SER A 502 30.32 3.37 13.77
N MET A 503 29.50 3.90 14.68
CA MET A 503 28.12 3.44 14.92
C MET A 503 27.24 3.66 13.69
N PHE A 504 27.46 4.73 12.92
CA PHE A 504 26.79 4.95 11.64
C PHE A 504 27.15 3.87 10.62
N LEU A 505 28.40 3.42 10.51
CA LEU A 505 28.75 2.29 9.64
C LEU A 505 28.04 1.00 10.03
N ILE A 506 27.98 0.68 11.33
CA ILE A 506 27.24 -0.50 11.83
C ILE A 506 25.74 -0.35 11.58
N GLN A 507 25.16 0.83 11.83
CA GLN A 507 23.75 1.10 11.56
C GLN A 507 23.44 1.08 10.06
N TRP A 508 24.36 1.52 9.20
CA TRP A 508 24.23 1.48 7.74
C TRP A 508 24.35 0.03 7.23
N MET A 509 25.24 -0.78 7.81
CA MET A 509 25.30 -2.22 7.57
C MET A 509 24.02 -2.95 8.02
N ASN A 510 23.46 -2.60 9.19
CA ASN A 510 22.19 -3.15 9.65
C ASN A 510 21.01 -2.69 8.77
N THR A 511 20.99 -1.43 8.36
CA THR A 511 19.97 -0.89 7.44
C THR A 511 20.10 -1.51 6.04
N ALA A 512 21.33 -1.76 5.58
CA ALA A 512 21.61 -2.48 4.34
C ALA A 512 21.25 -3.97 4.45
N TYR A 513 21.45 -4.60 5.61
CA TYR A 513 20.99 -5.95 5.91
C TYR A 513 19.46 -6.02 5.89
N ASP A 514 18.76 -5.12 6.59
CA ASP A 514 17.30 -5.02 6.57
C ASP A 514 16.77 -4.73 5.17
N TYR A 515 17.46 -3.87 4.39
CA TYR A 515 17.15 -3.60 3.00
C TYR A 515 17.35 -4.84 2.11
N LEU A 516 18.45 -5.58 2.29
CA LEU A 516 18.72 -6.82 1.56
C LEU A 516 17.76 -7.95 1.95
N ALA A 517 17.42 -8.07 3.22
CA ALA A 517 16.47 -9.05 3.75
C ALA A 517 15.05 -8.74 3.29
N GLN A 518 14.65 -7.48 3.27
CA GLN A 518 13.35 -7.06 2.74
C GLN A 518 13.31 -7.12 1.21
N PHE A 519 14.39 -6.76 0.50
CA PHE A 519 14.51 -6.98 -0.94
C PHE A 519 14.43 -8.48 -1.30
N TYR A 520 15.10 -9.34 -0.53
CA TYR A 520 14.99 -10.80 -0.64
C TYR A 520 13.54 -11.26 -0.42
N PHE A 521 12.85 -10.71 0.59
CA PHE A 521 11.46 -11.03 0.89
C PHE A 521 10.48 -10.53 -0.19
N ASP A 522 10.66 -9.32 -0.72
CA ASP A 522 9.80 -8.76 -1.76
C ASP A 522 10.04 -9.49 -3.11
N LEU A 523 11.30 -9.80 -3.43
CA LEU A 523 11.68 -10.53 -4.65
C LEU A 523 11.20 -11.99 -4.64
N LEU A 524 11.30 -12.70 -3.50
CA LEU A 524 10.98 -14.12 -3.41
C LEU A 524 9.58 -14.43 -2.86
N TYR A 525 9.03 -13.61 -1.96
CA TYR A 525 7.75 -13.89 -1.30
C TYR A 525 6.59 -13.10 -1.91
N SER A 526 6.76 -11.80 -2.16
CA SER A 526 5.71 -10.98 -2.82
C SER A 526 5.57 -11.32 -4.30
N ASN A 527 6.68 -11.31 -5.04
CA ASN A 527 6.66 -11.43 -6.51
C ASN A 527 6.85 -12.85 -7.05
N TRP A 528 6.73 -13.91 -6.23
CA TRP A 528 6.91 -15.32 -6.67
C TRP A 528 6.10 -15.68 -7.92
N ARG A 529 4.90 -15.10 -8.05
CA ARG A 529 3.98 -15.32 -9.19
C ARG A 529 4.47 -14.68 -10.49
N GLU A 530 5.21 -13.58 -10.41
CA GLU A 530 5.83 -12.89 -11.57
C GLU A 530 7.27 -13.38 -11.82
N MET A 531 7.92 -13.97 -10.81
CA MET A 531 9.26 -14.56 -10.91
C MET A 531 9.26 -15.98 -11.48
N MET A 532 8.13 -16.71 -11.48
CA MET A 532 8.04 -18.08 -12.01
C MET A 532 8.55 -18.23 -13.46
N PRO A 533 8.25 -17.33 -14.42
CA PRO A 533 8.79 -17.40 -15.78
C PRO A 533 10.31 -17.17 -15.83
N VAL A 534 10.83 -16.24 -15.01
CA VAL A 534 12.26 -15.91 -14.92
C VAL A 534 13.03 -17.08 -14.31
N LEU A 535 12.53 -17.67 -13.22
CA LEU A 535 13.07 -18.89 -12.62
C LEU A 535 13.02 -20.05 -13.61
N SER A 536 11.92 -20.25 -14.34
CA SER A 536 11.83 -21.26 -15.40
C SER A 536 12.86 -21.03 -16.51
N LEU A 537 13.11 -19.78 -16.90
CA LEU A 537 14.15 -19.43 -17.88
C LEU A 537 15.55 -19.77 -17.35
N ILE A 538 15.87 -19.37 -16.11
CA ILE A 538 17.16 -19.66 -15.46
C ILE A 538 17.37 -21.18 -15.31
N PHE A 539 16.36 -21.92 -14.82
CA PHE A 539 16.42 -23.38 -14.74
C PHE A 539 16.59 -24.02 -16.13
N SER A 540 15.92 -23.52 -17.17
CA SER A 540 16.11 -24.04 -18.54
C SER A 540 17.53 -23.75 -19.08
N ALA A 541 18.08 -22.56 -18.81
CA ALA A 541 19.42 -22.18 -19.24
C ALA A 541 20.50 -22.99 -18.50
N LEU A 542 20.34 -23.21 -17.19
CA LEU A 542 21.20 -24.09 -16.39
C LEU A 542 21.10 -25.54 -16.84
N PHE A 543 19.90 -26.03 -17.16
CA PHE A 543 19.69 -27.39 -17.67
C PHE A 543 20.33 -27.58 -19.06
N ILE A 544 20.27 -26.58 -19.93
CA ILE A 544 20.98 -26.59 -21.23
C ILE A 544 22.49 -26.58 -21.01
N LEU A 545 23.03 -25.69 -20.17
CA LEU A 545 24.46 -25.62 -19.85
C LEU A 545 24.98 -26.95 -19.28
N PHE A 546 24.32 -27.47 -18.24
CA PHE A 546 24.69 -28.72 -17.59
C PHE A 546 24.52 -29.92 -18.54
N GLY A 547 23.45 -29.91 -19.35
CA GLY A 547 23.22 -30.90 -20.40
C GLY A 547 24.32 -30.90 -21.47
N THR A 548 24.79 -29.73 -21.93
CA THR A 548 25.92 -29.65 -22.87
C THR A 548 27.22 -30.15 -22.26
N VAL A 549 27.51 -29.81 -21.00
CA VAL A 549 28.70 -30.29 -20.28
C VAL A 549 28.66 -31.82 -20.10
N ILE A 550 27.50 -32.38 -19.75
CA ILE A 550 27.31 -33.84 -19.66
C ILE A 550 27.49 -34.50 -21.03
N ILE A 551 26.80 -34.02 -22.06
CA ILE A 551 26.88 -34.61 -23.41
C ILE A 551 28.32 -34.58 -23.94
N GLN A 552 29.05 -33.48 -23.71
CA GLN A 552 30.44 -33.34 -24.13
C GLN A 552 31.40 -34.22 -23.29
N ALA A 553 31.12 -34.43 -22.00
CA ALA A 553 31.88 -35.36 -21.17
C ALA A 553 31.64 -36.84 -21.50
N PHE A 554 30.52 -37.18 -22.14
CA PHE A 554 30.19 -38.56 -22.56
C PHE A 554 30.34 -38.82 -24.07
N SER A 555 30.47 -37.79 -24.93
CA SER A 555 30.64 -37.98 -26.39
C SER A 555 32.06 -38.41 -26.78
N ASP A 556 33.07 -38.11 -25.96
CA ASP A 556 34.47 -38.53 -26.19
C ASP A 556 34.70 -40.02 -25.85
N ALA A 557 33.67 -40.73 -25.36
CA ALA A 557 33.76 -42.11 -24.90
C ALA A 557 32.78 -43.05 -25.67
N GLY A 558 32.92 -43.14 -26.99
CA GLY A 558 32.29 -44.24 -27.75
C GLY A 558 31.99 -43.97 -29.23
N GLU A 559 33.02 -44.01 -30.08
CA GLU A 559 32.80 -44.49 -31.46
C GLU A 559 32.69 -46.02 -31.43
N ASP A 560 31.52 -46.58 -31.76
CA ASP A 560 31.38 -47.73 -32.66
C ASP A 560 29.90 -48.05 -32.98
N LYS A 561 29.65 -48.57 -34.20
CA LYS A 561 28.35 -49.03 -34.76
C LYS A 561 28.53 -50.46 -35.31
N PRO A 562 27.49 -51.24 -35.71
CA PRO A 562 26.05 -50.94 -35.91
C PRO A 562 25.16 -51.83 -34.98
N ALA A 563 23.86 -52.16 -35.18
CA ALA A 563 22.92 -52.08 -36.32
C ALA A 563 21.43 -51.97 -35.89
N LYS A 564 20.49 -52.41 -36.76
CA LYS A 564 19.03 -52.47 -36.54
C LYS A 564 18.51 -53.92 -36.53
N GLN A 565 17.50 -54.22 -35.70
CA GLN A 565 16.26 -54.99 -35.97
C GLN A 565 15.39 -54.91 -34.69
N LYS A 566 14.13 -54.44 -34.65
CA LYS A 566 12.86 -54.73 -35.34
C LYS A 566 12.05 -55.88 -34.71
N ALA A 567 10.86 -55.51 -34.20
CA ALA A 567 9.60 -56.26 -34.12
C ALA A 567 9.13 -56.89 -32.77
N THR A 568 7.90 -56.48 -32.41
CA THR A 568 6.73 -57.29 -31.95
C THR A 568 6.68 -58.01 -30.58
N ASP A 569 5.71 -57.53 -29.81
CA ASP A 569 4.64 -58.27 -29.11
C ASP A 569 4.85 -58.88 -27.71
N SER A 570 3.89 -58.51 -26.85
CA SER A 570 3.66 -58.77 -25.41
C SER A 570 2.92 -60.12 -25.15
N PRO A 571 2.39 -60.50 -23.94
CA PRO A 571 2.28 -59.79 -22.64
C PRO A 571 2.46 -60.67 -21.34
N LYS A 572 2.06 -60.09 -20.17
CA LYS A 572 1.77 -60.70 -18.84
C LYS A 572 2.98 -60.88 -17.88
N THR A 573 2.89 -60.67 -16.55
CA THR A 573 1.75 -60.41 -15.64
C THR A 573 2.15 -59.51 -14.45
N GLU A 574 1.21 -58.66 -14.00
CA GLU A 574 0.99 -58.03 -12.67
C GLU A 574 2.08 -58.03 -11.56
N GLN A 575 2.31 -56.85 -10.95
CA GLN A 575 1.81 -56.57 -9.57
C GLN A 575 1.91 -55.09 -9.12
N SER A 576 0.76 -54.55 -8.67
CA SER A 576 0.54 -53.48 -7.66
C SER A 576 1.52 -52.29 -7.48
N SER A 577 1.05 -51.07 -7.79
CA SER A 577 0.73 -50.04 -6.77
C SER A 577 -0.05 -48.85 -7.39
N PRO A 578 -1.01 -48.21 -6.67
CA PRO A 578 -1.86 -47.15 -7.22
C PRO A 578 -1.37 -45.73 -6.87
N GLY A 579 -1.71 -44.73 -7.71
CA GLY A 579 -1.54 -43.32 -7.34
C GLY A 579 -1.09 -42.38 -8.46
N GLN A 580 -1.83 -42.30 -9.58
CA GLN A 580 -1.71 -41.18 -10.52
C GLN A 580 -3.11 -40.64 -10.87
N GLU A 581 -3.45 -39.51 -10.27
CA GLU A 581 -4.55 -38.68 -10.76
C GLU A 581 -4.18 -38.11 -12.14
N SER A 582 -5.11 -38.25 -13.08
CA SER A 582 -4.87 -37.92 -14.48
C SER A 582 -5.14 -36.44 -14.76
N THR A 583 -4.12 -35.58 -14.57
CA THR A 583 -4.16 -34.25 -15.20
C THR A 583 -3.96 -34.40 -16.71
N SER A 584 -5.04 -34.29 -17.48
CA SER A 584 -4.99 -34.49 -18.93
C SER A 584 -4.20 -33.38 -19.63
N SER A 585 -2.96 -33.67 -20.03
CA SER A 585 -2.16 -32.83 -20.92
C SER A 585 -2.64 -32.94 -22.38
N ARG A 586 -3.87 -32.44 -22.63
CA ARG A 586 -4.37 -32.17 -23.98
C ARG A 586 -4.84 -30.72 -24.07
N PRO A 587 -4.45 -29.96 -25.11
CA PRO A 587 -5.04 -28.65 -25.35
C PRO A 587 -6.55 -28.81 -25.58
N PRO A 588 -7.40 -27.94 -25.00
CA PRO A 588 -8.84 -28.06 -25.15
C PRO A 588 -9.23 -27.92 -26.62
N LYS A 589 -10.06 -28.86 -27.10
CA LYS A 589 -10.73 -28.70 -28.40
C LYS A 589 -11.58 -27.42 -28.33
N LYS A 590 -11.59 -26.62 -29.40
CA LYS A 590 -12.45 -25.42 -29.49
C LYS A 590 -13.89 -25.81 -29.12
N ASN A 591 -14.50 -25.01 -28.25
CA ASN A 591 -15.88 -25.14 -27.77
C ASN A 591 -16.17 -26.34 -26.84
N PHE A 592 -15.29 -26.63 -25.87
CA PHE A 592 -15.56 -27.63 -24.81
C PHE A 592 -15.48 -27.00 -23.41
N VAL A 593 -16.52 -27.22 -22.60
CA VAL A 593 -16.55 -26.95 -21.15
C VAL A 593 -16.67 -28.30 -20.45
N GLU A 594 -15.79 -28.57 -19.50
CA GLU A 594 -15.90 -29.75 -18.65
C GLU A 594 -16.90 -29.49 -17.53
N VAL A 595 -17.97 -30.30 -17.46
CA VAL A 595 -18.98 -30.24 -16.40
C VAL A 595 -19.05 -31.61 -15.74
N THR A 596 -18.79 -31.65 -14.43
CA THR A 596 -18.66 -32.89 -13.65
C THR A 596 -19.97 -33.28 -12.97
N GLU A 597 -20.31 -34.58 -12.90
CA GLU A 597 -21.41 -35.03 -12.03
C GLU A 597 -20.94 -34.93 -10.57
N LEU A 598 -21.71 -34.26 -9.73
CA LEU A 598 -21.42 -34.08 -8.30
C LEU A 598 -21.88 -35.33 -7.55
N THR A 599 -20.92 -36.23 -7.32
CA THR A 599 -21.03 -37.50 -6.58
C THR A 599 -20.28 -37.36 -5.26
N ASP A 600 -20.46 -38.27 -4.32
CA ASP A 600 -19.85 -38.24 -2.98
C ASP A 600 -18.32 -37.97 -3.02
N ILE A 601 -17.62 -38.57 -3.99
CA ILE A 601 -16.18 -38.38 -4.22
C ILE A 601 -15.88 -36.97 -4.75
N THR A 602 -16.56 -36.52 -5.81
CA THR A 602 -16.32 -35.20 -6.42
C THR A 602 -16.88 -34.06 -5.57
N TYR A 603 -17.80 -34.34 -4.65
CA TYR A 603 -18.31 -33.41 -3.64
C TYR A 603 -17.22 -32.99 -2.65
N MET A 604 -16.41 -33.96 -2.20
CA MET A 604 -15.28 -33.69 -1.33
C MET A 604 -14.21 -32.84 -2.03
N SER A 605 -13.88 -33.10 -3.30
CA SER A 605 -12.89 -32.31 -4.03
C SER A 605 -13.41 -30.95 -4.51
N ASN A 606 -14.62 -30.92 -5.05
CA ASN A 606 -15.16 -29.76 -5.78
C ASN A 606 -16.05 -28.86 -4.90
N LEU A 607 -16.29 -29.22 -3.64
CA LEU A 607 -16.91 -28.32 -2.66
C LEU A 607 -16.15 -28.28 -1.34
N VAL A 608 -16.05 -29.39 -0.61
CA VAL A 608 -15.64 -29.34 0.81
C VAL A 608 -14.15 -29.03 0.98
N ARG A 609 -13.28 -29.57 0.12
CA ARG A 609 -11.82 -29.31 0.11
C ARG A 609 -11.39 -28.32 -0.98
N LEU A 610 -12.34 -27.55 -1.52
CA LEU A 610 -12.08 -26.60 -2.59
C LEU A 610 -11.16 -25.47 -2.09
N LYS A 611 -10.13 -25.11 -2.89
CA LYS A 611 -9.13 -24.10 -2.51
C LYS A 611 -9.76 -22.73 -2.22
N PRO A 612 -9.23 -21.94 -1.27
CA PRO A 612 -9.74 -20.61 -0.97
C PRO A 612 -9.80 -19.72 -2.23
N GLY A 613 -10.94 -19.06 -2.45
CA GLY A 613 -11.16 -18.18 -3.61
C GLY A 613 -11.73 -18.88 -4.85
N HIS A 614 -11.87 -20.21 -4.85
CA HIS A 614 -12.61 -20.93 -5.89
C HIS A 614 -14.10 -21.06 -5.53
N ILE A 615 -14.95 -21.17 -6.55
CA ILE A 615 -16.41 -21.34 -6.43
C ILE A 615 -16.82 -22.48 -7.37
N ASN A 616 -17.71 -23.36 -6.92
CA ASN A 616 -18.31 -24.39 -7.78
C ASN A 616 -19.73 -23.99 -8.17
N VAL A 617 -20.00 -23.93 -9.47
CA VAL A 617 -21.29 -23.57 -10.04
C VAL A 617 -22.00 -24.85 -10.47
N VAL A 618 -23.04 -25.20 -9.72
CA VAL A 618 -23.76 -26.48 -9.80
C VAL A 618 -25.12 -26.28 -10.45
N LEU A 619 -25.34 -26.90 -11.61
CA LEU A 619 -26.65 -26.97 -12.27
C LEU A 619 -27.50 -28.09 -11.65
N ILE A 620 -28.75 -27.79 -11.31
CA ILE A 620 -29.71 -28.77 -10.78
C ILE A 620 -30.60 -29.29 -11.91
N LEU A 621 -30.60 -30.61 -12.12
CA LEU A 621 -31.30 -31.27 -13.22
C LEU A 621 -31.91 -32.61 -12.82
N THR A 622 -32.82 -33.11 -13.67
CA THR A 622 -33.37 -34.47 -13.66
C THR A 622 -32.85 -35.26 -14.85
N ASP A 623 -32.92 -36.59 -14.81
CA ASP A 623 -32.46 -37.44 -15.91
C ASP A 623 -33.22 -37.15 -17.22
N ALA A 624 -34.50 -36.78 -17.13
CA ALA A 624 -35.30 -36.34 -18.27
C ALA A 624 -34.83 -35.02 -18.92
N SER A 625 -34.26 -34.10 -18.14
CA SER A 625 -33.83 -32.76 -18.61
C SER A 625 -32.32 -32.67 -18.89
N LYS A 626 -31.55 -33.69 -18.49
CA LYS A 626 -30.07 -33.73 -18.50
C LYS A 626 -29.43 -33.23 -19.79
N GLN A 627 -29.82 -33.80 -20.94
CA GLN A 627 -29.19 -33.47 -22.24
C GLN A 627 -29.49 -32.04 -22.71
N VAL A 628 -30.70 -31.54 -22.48
CA VAL A 628 -31.13 -30.20 -22.92
C VAL A 628 -30.51 -29.13 -22.03
N LEU A 629 -30.61 -29.29 -20.71
CA LEU A 629 -30.09 -28.32 -19.75
C LEU A 629 -28.57 -28.27 -19.74
N LEU A 630 -27.85 -29.40 -19.78
CA LEU A 630 -26.38 -29.38 -19.83
C LEU A 630 -25.86 -28.69 -21.10
N ARG A 631 -26.48 -28.93 -22.26
CA ARG A 631 -26.08 -28.28 -23.51
C ARG A 631 -26.32 -26.77 -23.49
N LYS A 632 -27.41 -26.31 -22.87
CA LYS A 632 -27.67 -24.86 -22.71
C LYS A 632 -26.76 -24.24 -21.65
N PHE A 633 -26.61 -24.87 -20.48
CA PHE A 633 -25.73 -24.46 -19.40
C PHE A 633 -24.28 -24.30 -19.87
N ALA A 634 -23.72 -25.31 -20.55
CA ALA A 634 -22.37 -25.23 -21.10
C ALA A 634 -22.19 -24.09 -22.12
N LYS A 635 -23.24 -23.71 -22.85
CA LYS A 635 -23.22 -22.56 -23.78
C LYS A 635 -23.22 -21.22 -23.03
N GLU A 636 -24.11 -21.05 -22.05
CA GLU A 636 -24.20 -19.83 -21.22
C GLU A 636 -22.93 -19.59 -20.38
N VAL A 637 -22.30 -20.68 -19.94
CA VAL A 637 -21.13 -20.67 -19.04
C VAL A 637 -19.80 -20.61 -19.81
N TYR A 638 -19.78 -20.90 -21.12
CA TYR A 638 -18.55 -20.96 -21.92
C TYR A 638 -17.70 -19.68 -21.88
N SER A 639 -18.32 -18.50 -21.86
CA SER A 639 -17.62 -17.22 -21.71
C SER A 639 -16.84 -17.08 -20.40
N PHE A 640 -17.23 -17.83 -19.37
CA PHE A 640 -16.62 -17.79 -18.03
C PHE A 640 -15.64 -18.97 -17.78
N SER A 641 -15.55 -19.94 -18.71
CA SER A 641 -14.71 -21.13 -18.53
C SER A 641 -13.20 -20.87 -18.69
N GLY A 642 -12.79 -19.65 -19.04
CA GLY A 642 -11.38 -19.23 -19.01
C GLY A 642 -10.85 -18.90 -17.61
N SER A 643 -11.72 -18.83 -16.59
CA SER A 643 -11.33 -18.55 -15.21
C SER A 643 -10.92 -19.83 -14.47
N GLN A 644 -9.71 -19.85 -13.89
CA GLN A 644 -9.22 -20.99 -13.10
C GLN A 644 -9.92 -21.11 -11.72
N THR A 645 -10.74 -20.13 -11.35
CA THR A 645 -11.43 -20.04 -10.05
C THR A 645 -12.83 -20.65 -10.07
N LEU A 646 -13.47 -20.78 -11.23
CA LEU A 646 -14.79 -21.38 -11.37
C LEU A 646 -14.69 -22.85 -11.77
N HIS A 647 -15.37 -23.70 -11.01
CA HIS A 647 -15.61 -25.10 -11.34
C HIS A 647 -17.06 -25.29 -11.75
N TYR A 648 -17.33 -26.26 -12.63
CA TYR A 648 -18.67 -26.54 -13.13
C TYR A 648 -19.06 -27.97 -12.84
N SER A 649 -20.18 -28.13 -12.14
CA SER A 649 -20.76 -29.42 -11.84
C SER A 649 -22.26 -29.44 -12.13
N PHE A 650 -22.86 -30.62 -12.10
CA PHE A 650 -24.31 -30.77 -12.03
C PHE A 650 -24.71 -31.76 -10.95
N LEU A 651 -25.86 -31.51 -10.32
CA LEU A 651 -26.50 -32.39 -9.34
C LEU A 651 -27.77 -32.97 -9.94
N ASN A 652 -27.95 -34.28 -9.81
CA ASN A 652 -29.15 -34.96 -10.26
C ASN A 652 -30.17 -35.09 -9.10
N VAL A 653 -31.30 -34.38 -9.21
CA VAL A 653 -32.37 -34.38 -8.21
C VAL A 653 -32.97 -35.78 -8.03
N ASP A 654 -33.06 -36.56 -9.11
CA ASP A 654 -33.62 -37.92 -9.06
C ASP A 654 -32.77 -38.86 -8.17
N LYS A 655 -31.48 -38.54 -7.97
CA LYS A 655 -30.56 -39.29 -7.10
C LYS A 655 -30.40 -38.67 -5.70
N HIS A 656 -30.42 -37.35 -5.59
CA HIS A 656 -30.04 -36.61 -4.37
C HIS A 656 -31.12 -35.62 -3.91
N SER A 657 -32.42 -35.95 -4.08
CA SER A 657 -33.50 -34.96 -3.87
C SER A 657 -33.50 -34.28 -2.50
N GLN A 658 -33.26 -35.01 -1.39
CA GLN A 658 -33.29 -34.40 -0.05
C GLN A 658 -32.11 -33.44 0.21
N TRP A 659 -31.04 -33.48 -0.59
CA TRP A 659 -29.85 -32.63 -0.37
C TRP A 659 -30.19 -31.16 -0.56
N MET A 660 -31.06 -30.87 -1.54
CA MET A 660 -31.55 -29.52 -1.80
C MET A 660 -32.50 -29.05 -0.70
N ASP A 661 -33.35 -29.94 -0.19
CA ASP A 661 -34.27 -29.63 0.91
C ASP A 661 -33.50 -29.32 2.21
N SER A 662 -32.51 -30.14 2.58
CA SER A 662 -31.62 -29.87 3.72
C SER A 662 -30.79 -28.59 3.55
N LEU A 663 -30.39 -28.24 2.32
CA LEU A 663 -29.74 -26.94 2.05
C LEU A 663 -30.71 -25.77 2.30
N MET A 664 -31.97 -25.90 1.87
CA MET A 664 -33.03 -24.89 2.07
C MET A 664 -33.57 -24.82 3.51
N GLU A 665 -33.42 -25.87 4.31
CA GLU A 665 -33.62 -25.85 5.76
C GLU A 665 -32.49 -25.10 6.48
N SER A 666 -31.24 -25.30 6.04
CA SER A 666 -30.07 -24.67 6.64
C SER A 666 -29.96 -23.15 6.41
N ALA A 667 -30.74 -22.61 5.45
CA ALA A 667 -30.76 -21.20 5.07
C ALA A 667 -32.22 -20.75 4.77
N PRO A 668 -33.05 -20.47 5.80
CA PRO A 668 -34.46 -20.12 5.61
C PRO A 668 -34.66 -18.85 4.76
N ASP A 669 -33.74 -17.88 4.84
CA ASP A 669 -33.73 -16.66 4.00
C ASP A 669 -33.56 -16.94 2.49
N ALA A 670 -33.24 -18.18 2.10
CA ALA A 670 -33.16 -18.63 0.71
C ALA A 670 -34.46 -19.28 0.19
N ARG A 671 -35.49 -19.44 1.04
CA ARG A 671 -36.81 -19.89 0.59
C ARG A 671 -37.55 -18.76 -0.16
N PRO A 672 -38.46 -19.07 -1.09
CA PRO A 672 -39.37 -18.06 -1.63
C PRO A 672 -40.19 -17.47 -0.48
N SER A 673 -40.26 -16.14 -0.38
CA SER A 673 -41.37 -15.50 0.32
C SER A 673 -42.56 -15.59 -0.60
N ASP A 674 -43.35 -16.67 -0.50
CA ASP A 674 -44.64 -16.69 -1.17
C ASP A 674 -45.47 -15.51 -0.66
N SER A 675 -46.14 -14.87 -1.61
CA SER A 675 -46.94 -13.69 -1.37
C SER A 675 -48.04 -13.98 -0.36
N LEU A 676 -48.29 -13.00 0.51
CA LEU A 676 -49.56 -12.82 1.22
C LEU A 676 -50.72 -13.21 0.29
N ASP A 677 -51.37 -14.35 0.57
CA ASP A 677 -52.72 -14.78 0.16
C ASP A 677 -52.90 -16.29 0.46
N GLU A 678 -52.89 -16.65 1.75
CA GLU A 678 -53.47 -17.92 2.24
C GLU A 678 -54.42 -17.61 3.42
N GLU A 679 -55.68 -17.29 3.08
CA GLU A 679 -56.81 -17.66 3.92
C GLU A 679 -57.36 -19.00 3.38
N GLU A 680 -57.53 -19.97 4.28
CA GLU A 680 -58.28 -21.22 4.11
C GLU A 680 -57.79 -22.24 3.06
N GLU A 681 -57.13 -23.32 3.51
CA GLU A 681 -57.74 -24.68 3.54
C GLU A 681 -56.79 -25.67 4.27
N GLU A 682 -57.27 -26.34 5.32
CA GLU A 682 -56.56 -27.45 5.99
C GLU A 682 -56.80 -28.80 5.28
N GLU A 683 -55.92 -29.77 5.55
CA GLU A 683 -56.04 -31.20 5.22
C GLU A 683 -55.98 -31.63 3.74
N ASP A 684 -54.77 -31.82 3.20
CA ASP A 684 -54.42 -33.17 2.71
C ASP A 684 -52.89 -33.44 2.73
N SER A 685 -52.46 -34.43 3.51
CA SER A 685 -51.03 -34.70 3.76
C SER A 685 -50.39 -35.53 2.64
N THR A 686 -50.04 -34.88 1.53
CA THR A 686 -49.04 -35.41 0.57
C THR A 686 -47.97 -34.37 0.29
N SER A 687 -46.70 -34.72 0.46
CA SER A 687 -45.60 -33.75 0.41
C SER A 687 -45.50 -33.09 -0.97
N SER A 688 -45.81 -31.79 -1.05
CA SER A 688 -45.52 -30.95 -2.20
C SER A 688 -44.01 -30.92 -2.42
N LYS A 689 -43.53 -31.71 -3.39
CA LYS A 689 -42.11 -31.86 -3.67
C LYS A 689 -41.66 -30.73 -4.60
N SER A 690 -41.01 -29.71 -4.04
CA SER A 690 -40.50 -28.53 -4.75
C SER A 690 -39.68 -28.91 -6.00
N ASP A 691 -40.10 -28.43 -7.18
CA ASP A 691 -39.34 -28.66 -8.43
C ASP A 691 -38.14 -27.71 -8.54
N TYR A 692 -36.98 -28.15 -8.07
CA TYR A 692 -35.72 -27.42 -8.22
C TYR A 692 -35.08 -27.56 -9.62
N THR A 693 -35.69 -28.26 -10.58
CA THR A 693 -35.12 -28.47 -11.92
C THR A 693 -34.84 -27.14 -12.63
N GLY A 694 -33.60 -26.91 -13.06
CA GLY A 694 -33.15 -25.70 -13.76
C GLY A 694 -32.62 -24.58 -12.85
N HIS A 695 -32.57 -24.78 -11.54
CA HIS A 695 -31.85 -23.89 -10.64
C HIS A 695 -30.33 -24.04 -10.81
N VAL A 696 -29.57 -22.97 -10.55
CA VAL A 696 -28.10 -22.99 -10.51
C VAL A 696 -27.64 -22.44 -9.17
N LEU A 697 -26.70 -23.14 -8.53
CA LEU A 697 -26.10 -22.74 -7.26
C LEU A 697 -24.64 -22.38 -7.46
N ALA A 698 -24.19 -21.26 -6.92
CA ALA A 698 -22.77 -20.94 -6.81
C ALA A 698 -22.31 -21.17 -5.36
N LEU A 699 -21.56 -22.24 -5.14
CA LEU A 699 -21.18 -22.73 -3.81
C LEU A 699 -19.73 -22.35 -3.48
N ASN A 700 -19.50 -21.69 -2.34
CA ASN A 700 -18.16 -21.35 -1.85
C ASN A 700 -17.76 -22.25 -0.67
N GLY A 701 -17.04 -23.32 -0.96
CA GLY A 701 -16.61 -24.33 0.04
C GLY A 701 -15.98 -23.74 1.29
N HIS A 702 -14.99 -22.87 1.10
CA HIS A 702 -14.18 -22.30 2.18
C HIS A 702 -14.92 -21.28 3.06
N LYS A 703 -15.72 -20.38 2.45
CA LYS A 703 -16.48 -19.35 3.17
C LYS A 703 -17.90 -19.79 3.57
N LYS A 704 -18.28 -21.04 3.26
CA LYS A 704 -19.57 -21.67 3.59
C LYS A 704 -20.79 -20.78 3.29
N TYR A 705 -20.87 -20.27 2.07
CA TYR A 705 -22.06 -19.60 1.56
C TYR A 705 -22.39 -20.06 0.15
N PHE A 706 -23.64 -19.87 -0.25
CA PHE A 706 -24.08 -20.02 -1.63
C PHE A 706 -24.84 -18.80 -2.16
N CYS A 707 -24.83 -18.62 -3.48
CA CYS A 707 -25.75 -17.76 -4.21
C CYS A 707 -26.66 -18.65 -5.07
N ILE A 708 -27.94 -18.30 -5.23
CA ILE A 708 -28.90 -19.07 -6.02
C ILE A 708 -29.43 -18.29 -7.24
N PHE A 709 -29.48 -18.97 -8.38
CA PHE A 709 -30.23 -18.58 -9.57
C PHE A 709 -31.56 -19.32 -9.59
N ARG A 710 -32.66 -18.59 -9.78
CA ARG A 710 -34.00 -19.17 -9.99
C ARG A 710 -34.43 -18.93 -11.45
N PRO A 711 -34.96 -19.94 -12.16
CA PRO A 711 -35.43 -19.78 -13.52
C PRO A 711 -36.66 -18.84 -13.54
N VAL A 712 -36.61 -17.76 -14.33
CA VAL A 712 -37.74 -16.84 -14.51
C VAL A 712 -38.37 -17.10 -15.87
N PHE A 713 -39.61 -17.60 -15.89
CA PHE A 713 -40.34 -17.84 -17.14
C PHE A 713 -40.81 -16.51 -17.73
N THR A 714 -40.25 -16.12 -18.88
CA THR A 714 -40.70 -14.97 -19.66
C THR A 714 -41.69 -15.47 -20.71
N GLY A 715 -42.98 -15.20 -20.51
CA GLY A 715 -44.08 -15.69 -21.34
C GLY A 715 -44.23 -14.98 -22.68
N GLU A 716 -43.16 -14.85 -23.45
CA GLU A 716 -43.20 -14.34 -24.82
C GLU A 716 -43.42 -15.50 -25.80
N GLU A 717 -44.69 -15.78 -26.12
CA GLU A 717 -45.03 -16.65 -27.25
C GLU A 717 -44.61 -15.96 -28.56
N ALA A 718 -43.66 -16.57 -29.28
CA ALA A 718 -43.15 -16.03 -30.53
C ALA A 718 -44.16 -16.24 -31.67
N GLU A 719 -45.07 -15.28 -31.86
CA GLU A 719 -45.88 -15.18 -33.08
C GLU A 719 -44.99 -15.04 -34.31
N CYS A 720 -44.89 -16.09 -35.13
CA CYS A 720 -44.33 -15.95 -36.47
C CYS A 720 -44.95 -16.93 -37.48
N SER A 721 -45.74 -16.36 -38.40
CA SER A 721 -46.11 -16.89 -39.71
C SER A 721 -46.86 -18.23 -39.80
N ARG A 722 -48.18 -18.16 -39.99
CA ARG A 722 -48.85 -19.00 -41.00
C ARG A 722 -50.16 -18.40 -41.51
N TRP A 723 -50.18 -18.03 -42.79
CA TRP A 723 -51.41 -17.89 -43.57
C TRP A 723 -51.98 -19.28 -43.88
N SER A 724 -53.23 -19.56 -43.49
CA SER A 724 -54.28 -20.22 -44.31
C SER A 724 -55.56 -20.41 -43.48
N ASP A 725 -56.70 -20.42 -44.18
CA ASP A 725 -58.06 -20.38 -43.62
C ASP A 725 -58.51 -21.69 -42.95
N GLU A 726 -59.26 -21.59 -41.84
CA GLU A 726 -60.70 -21.92 -41.74
C GLU A 726 -61.18 -22.09 -40.27
N GLU A 727 -62.40 -21.63 -40.01
CA GLU A 727 -63.24 -21.94 -38.85
C GLU A 727 -64.44 -22.80 -39.34
N PRO A 728 -65.23 -23.56 -38.52
CA PRO A 728 -65.53 -23.29 -37.10
C PRO A 728 -65.79 -24.53 -36.16
N LYS A 729 -66.18 -24.21 -34.90
CA LYS A 729 -67.03 -24.98 -33.93
C LYS A 729 -66.39 -25.78 -32.77
N ALA A 730 -66.38 -25.10 -31.62
CA ALA A 730 -66.67 -25.53 -30.24
C ALA A 730 -66.84 -27.02 -29.86
N SER A 731 -66.13 -27.42 -28.79
CA SER A 731 -66.72 -28.17 -27.66
C SER A 731 -65.92 -27.95 -26.35
N ARG A 732 -66.58 -28.02 -25.20
CA ARG A 732 -65.95 -27.91 -23.86
C ARG A 732 -65.55 -29.30 -23.35
N SER A 733 -64.34 -29.44 -22.80
CA SER A 733 -64.10 -30.38 -21.70
C SER A 733 -62.92 -29.93 -20.83
N ARG A 734 -63.14 -29.89 -19.50
CA ARG A 734 -62.07 -29.82 -18.49
C ARG A 734 -61.58 -31.25 -18.26
N SER A 735 -60.28 -31.50 -18.33
CA SER A 735 -59.66 -32.60 -17.60
C SER A 735 -58.32 -32.15 -17.03
N GLY A 736 -58.13 -32.37 -15.73
CA GLY A 736 -56.84 -32.14 -15.08
C GLY A 736 -55.86 -33.23 -15.51
N SER A 737 -54.87 -32.87 -16.31
CA SER A 737 -53.75 -33.74 -16.64
C SER A 737 -52.46 -33.14 -16.12
N ARG A 738 -51.71 -33.91 -15.33
CA ARG A 738 -50.32 -33.60 -14.91
C ARG A 738 -49.54 -33.12 -16.14
N ARG A 739 -49.20 -31.83 -16.18
CA ARG A 739 -48.38 -31.26 -17.25
C ARG A 739 -46.97 -31.84 -17.14
N LYS A 740 -46.62 -32.77 -18.03
CA LYS A 740 -45.22 -32.94 -18.41
C LYS A 740 -44.80 -31.60 -19.01
N ALA A 741 -43.82 -30.93 -18.40
CA ALA A 741 -43.28 -29.69 -18.93
C ALA A 741 -42.91 -29.90 -20.40
N THR A 742 -43.39 -29.03 -21.27
CA THR A 742 -43.09 -29.07 -22.69
C THR A 742 -41.59 -28.84 -22.88
N THR A 743 -41.02 -29.42 -23.94
CA THR A 743 -39.60 -29.21 -24.26
C THR A 743 -39.25 -27.73 -24.45
N LEU A 744 -40.23 -26.91 -24.86
CA LEU A 744 -40.15 -25.44 -24.92
C LEU A 744 -39.96 -24.79 -23.54
N GLU A 745 -40.77 -25.14 -22.53
CA GLU A 745 -40.63 -24.60 -21.16
C GLU A 745 -39.25 -24.91 -20.57
N ILE A 746 -38.71 -26.12 -20.81
CA ILE A 746 -37.36 -26.52 -20.36
C ILE A 746 -36.28 -25.69 -21.08
N HIS A 747 -36.49 -25.34 -22.35
CA HIS A 747 -35.54 -24.52 -23.11
C HIS A 747 -35.38 -23.10 -22.53
N HIS A 748 -36.40 -22.54 -21.88
CA HIS A 748 -36.37 -21.19 -21.33
C HIS A 748 -35.83 -21.09 -19.88
N LYS A 749 -35.80 -22.18 -19.11
CA LYS A 749 -35.37 -22.15 -17.69
C LYS A 749 -34.00 -21.50 -17.42
N LEU A 750 -33.03 -21.60 -18.35
CA LEU A 750 -31.69 -20.98 -18.18
C LEU A 750 -31.51 -19.64 -18.94
N ASP A 751 -32.59 -19.00 -19.40
CA ASP A 751 -32.47 -17.63 -19.93
C ASP A 751 -32.01 -16.65 -18.85
N ARG A 752 -31.16 -15.69 -19.22
CA ARG A 752 -30.49 -14.74 -18.31
C ARG A 752 -29.48 -15.35 -17.32
N LEU A 753 -29.15 -16.65 -17.43
CA LEU A 753 -28.09 -17.25 -16.61
C LEU A 753 -26.74 -16.54 -16.81
N GLY A 754 -26.37 -16.17 -18.05
CA GLY A 754 -25.16 -15.38 -18.31
C GLY A 754 -25.10 -14.06 -17.53
N LEU A 755 -26.21 -13.32 -17.44
CA LEU A 755 -26.29 -12.08 -16.66
C LEU A 755 -26.17 -12.32 -15.15
N TRP A 756 -26.72 -13.43 -14.65
CA TRP A 756 -26.54 -13.82 -13.25
C TRP A 756 -25.09 -14.22 -12.95
N MET A 757 -24.42 -14.90 -13.90
CA MET A 757 -22.99 -15.24 -13.82
C MET A 757 -22.10 -13.98 -13.82
N GLU A 758 -22.43 -12.94 -14.58
CA GLU A 758 -21.72 -11.65 -14.49
C GLU A 758 -21.85 -11.05 -13.08
N ARG A 759 -23.07 -11.01 -12.52
CA ARG A 759 -23.31 -10.49 -11.16
C ARG A 759 -22.65 -11.33 -10.06
N LEU A 760 -22.49 -12.64 -10.28
CA LEU A 760 -21.72 -13.53 -9.42
C LEU A 760 -20.24 -13.12 -9.40
N MET A 761 -19.66 -12.82 -10.57
CA MET A 761 -18.26 -12.39 -10.71
C MET A 761 -18.00 -10.97 -10.17
N GLU A 762 -18.98 -10.07 -10.29
CA GLU A 762 -18.98 -8.76 -9.61
C GLU A 762 -19.16 -8.86 -8.09
N GLY A 763 -19.61 -10.02 -7.59
CA GLY A 763 -19.87 -10.25 -6.17
C GLY A 763 -21.13 -9.57 -5.63
N THR A 764 -22.03 -9.08 -6.49
CA THR A 764 -23.24 -8.29 -6.16
C THR A 764 -24.48 -9.15 -5.85
N LEU A 765 -24.36 -10.48 -5.88
CA LEU A 765 -25.44 -11.40 -5.53
C LEU A 765 -25.59 -11.57 -4.00
N PRO A 766 -26.82 -11.81 -3.50
CA PRO A 766 -27.04 -12.16 -2.11
C PRO A 766 -26.35 -13.49 -1.77
N ARG A 767 -25.76 -13.54 -0.57
CA ARG A 767 -24.99 -14.70 -0.07
C ARG A 767 -25.71 -15.31 1.11
N HIS A 768 -26.17 -16.54 0.95
CA HIS A 768 -26.82 -17.31 2.01
C HIS A 768 -25.75 -18.16 2.71
N TYR A 769 -25.49 -17.86 3.99
CA TYR A 769 -24.47 -18.55 4.78
C TYR A 769 -25.04 -19.82 5.41
N VAL A 770 -24.21 -20.86 5.51
CA VAL A 770 -24.59 -22.20 5.97
C VAL A 770 -23.60 -22.68 7.04
N PRO A 771 -24.05 -23.22 8.20
CA PRO A 771 -23.13 -23.66 9.26
C PRO A 771 -22.23 -24.84 8.82
N ALA A 772 -22.79 -25.80 8.09
CA ALA A 772 -22.08 -26.93 7.49
C ALA A 772 -22.80 -27.40 6.21
N TRP A 773 -22.03 -27.79 5.19
CA TRP A 773 -22.60 -28.32 3.95
C TRP A 773 -23.27 -29.69 4.19
N PRO A 774 -24.51 -29.94 3.70
CA PRO A 774 -25.19 -31.21 3.90
C PRO A 774 -24.48 -32.36 3.16
N GLY A 775 -24.31 -33.52 3.81
CA GLY A 775 -23.67 -34.67 3.19
C GLY A 775 -24.49 -35.24 2.02
N LEU A 776 -23.83 -35.64 0.93
CA LEU A 776 -24.49 -36.46 -0.10
C LEU A 776 -24.79 -37.87 0.45
N ASP A 777 -23.85 -38.40 1.23
CA ASP A 777 -23.80 -39.75 1.78
C ASP A 777 -24.96 -40.06 2.74
N THR A 778 -25.53 -39.04 3.39
CA THR A 778 -26.63 -39.18 4.37
C THR A 778 -28.02 -39.22 3.72
N ILE A 779 -28.09 -39.09 2.40
CA ILE A 779 -29.33 -38.77 1.64
C ILE A 779 -29.53 -39.71 0.42
N THR A 780 -28.51 -40.45 0.00
CA THR A 780 -28.71 -41.54 -0.97
C THR A 780 -29.51 -42.66 -0.29
N PRO A 781 -30.65 -43.10 -0.86
CA PRO A 781 -31.38 -44.23 -0.30
C PRO A 781 -30.49 -45.47 -0.37
N GLN A 782 -30.32 -46.15 0.78
CA GLN A 782 -29.72 -47.48 0.80
C GLN A 782 -30.50 -48.40 -0.14
N LYS A 783 -29.77 -49.15 -0.95
CA LYS A 783 -30.29 -49.98 -2.03
C LYS A 783 -30.60 -51.40 -1.56
#